data_AF-C9RHN2-F1
#
_entry.id   AF-C9RHN2-F1
#
_cell.length_a   1.000
_cell.length_b   1.000
_cell.length_c   1.000
_cell.angle_alpha   90.00
_cell.angle_beta   90.00
_cell.angle_gamma   90.00
#
_symmetry.space_group_name_H-M   'P 1'
#
loop_
_entity.id
_entity.type
_entity.pdbx_description
1 polymer ?
#
loop_
_entity_poly.entity_id
_entity_poly.type
_entity_poly.pdbx_seq_one_letter_code
_entity_poly.pdbx_strand_id
1 'polypeptide(L)'
;MVKVEKLLSYDGLIEYLRKNNYKEIEEGRFVVYEDEDLGVEEILVVKKGSNYKEDLKNLKKELSKSEEVLEGEKVEYGILFVDNYVLFLKKEMVGLPAKVVVLKKSLDKISPAFKKKLKKLAKDFGNLEYWEVLFDRSDIVEEFYKLYVKARELLIKNIKGIDDDEKKIKFANNLLMKLFIIWYLQEKGFLDGDKRYLINKFKEYKNLGFNSYYEFLKELFSIMMGDKGGNLTFKDNKFGEIVITGPAPFINGEIIENVEIPDEVFYIDGKTEELKKIEPKNVSIVPILNLFESRDWVVEGGDVEGDITDMMLGDIFEKQMVEEERKDSGSYYTPAKITRYISQNAIESYVLDRLNEELKTNYKNLDDFFKNEKDLRAYKLLYDILNDIRILDPACGSGHFLERAVEVLVDIYERLRDKVKELGFDGNLFIIKVADDNGNIRNENLLSIDDEEFKMRIKFHVIVSKNIYGVDINESAVGISKARLFLSIAKHFDKEKGIFVRFPNVHFNIRDGNSLIGYARMKKPERTLDAWLKFGSEKIEELKEEFKVVSELGDYLKEVSKVLNQKGDILKDIEELNKIISKKELSWLDFEKVLKIKEKLVEILLVSLNSKYAIPLNKLLRDINKKFNEKLDEMFVKEFGIEEYVSPKILREGKLKRFHWFFEFSEVFVDNGGFDVIIGNPPYVRQERINDIVKGVDYKEILSKLYKPYDKMFDFSMFFILRSLELLKDKGYHSFIITNKWLRARYGKKIRKFLKENVTIKKVIDFNAVKVFVGVTVDTMIYIVKKEKPDKDNRIFYNNPKSLENIEEGGYYVKQFNLEDDVWNFVDERTLEIKEWIEKVGVPLKELDIKIFYGIKTGFNEAFIIDDETRKKLIEEDAKSEELIKPILRGRDIGRYYVEWDKLWMIIIPAGFTKRLFKKDLPLKDAEELFKKEYPSIYKHFEPFKYKKGKGKGLVDRDDQGDYWWELRPCDYYQEFEKPKIMWQEIVREPSFYLDQSKIYGEATTFIMTSKKMNLKFLLTILNSKLSWTAIRFYGTNLGDNTARYKKAYIEKIPIRLPNNTKPYEILADYLLFLNAKEDWREKYKELINFFDKEIADSLVYELYFKEKLYNEDKEYLLNAISKHLKSINYDRWAELYWKKQLNDELTEKEEEELKQLEEENLRIIIDVYEAIKDDEEINKLIKKIKSHKWVRIIEG
;
A
#
# COMPACT_ATOMS: atom_id res chain seq x y z
N MET A 1 6.12 13.15 42.10
CA MET A 1 5.92 13.35 40.64
C MET A 1 6.74 14.54 40.20
N VAL A 2 7.73 14.35 39.34
CA VAL A 2 8.51 15.46 38.77
C VAL A 2 7.59 16.24 37.82
N LYS A 3 7.56 17.56 37.97
CA LYS A 3 6.88 18.44 37.01
C LYS A 3 7.60 18.31 35.66
N VAL A 4 6.88 18.03 34.57
CA VAL A 4 7.46 17.82 33.23
C VAL A 4 8.29 19.00 32.79
N GLU A 5 7.94 20.18 33.26
CA GLU A 5 8.68 21.42 33.04
C GLU A 5 10.16 21.32 33.45
N LYS A 6 10.50 20.49 34.45
CA LYS A 6 11.91 20.25 34.83
C LYS A 6 12.69 19.45 33.78
N LEU A 7 12.04 18.56 33.02
CA LEU A 7 12.71 17.76 31.98
C LEU A 7 13.07 18.59 30.74
N LEU A 8 12.58 19.83 30.68
CA LEU A 8 12.74 20.76 29.56
C LEU A 8 13.79 21.83 29.85
N SER A 9 14.59 21.66 30.90
CA SER A 9 15.81 22.42 31.14
C SER A 9 16.97 21.47 31.38
N TYR A 10 18.17 21.89 30.96
CA TYR A 10 19.40 21.12 31.16
C TYR A 10 19.58 20.72 32.64
N ASP A 11 19.56 21.70 33.54
CA ASP A 11 19.79 21.46 34.97
C ASP A 11 18.71 20.55 35.58
N GLY A 12 17.46 20.69 35.15
CA GLY A 12 16.36 19.89 35.65
C GLY A 12 16.38 18.45 35.12
N LEU A 13 16.85 18.21 33.89
CA LEU A 13 17.02 16.87 33.33
C LEU A 13 18.23 16.16 33.97
N ILE A 14 19.35 16.85 34.17
CA ILE A 14 20.52 16.28 34.87
C ILE A 14 20.17 15.91 36.31
N GLU A 15 19.48 16.79 37.05
CA GLU A 15 18.96 16.49 38.40
C GLU A 15 18.05 15.25 38.38
N TYR A 16 17.21 15.12 37.34
CA TYR A 16 16.31 13.98 37.17
C TYR A 16 17.07 12.68 36.96
N LEU A 17 18.01 12.64 36.01
CA LEU A 17 18.76 11.43 35.67
C LEU A 17 19.56 10.92 36.89
N ARG A 18 20.27 11.81 37.58
CA ARG A 18 21.02 11.49 38.81
C ARG A 18 20.11 10.94 39.93
N LYS A 19 18.91 11.52 40.10
CA LYS A 19 17.96 11.08 41.14
C LYS A 19 17.32 9.71 40.85
N ASN A 20 17.28 9.28 39.59
CA ASN A 20 16.71 8.00 39.18
C ASN A 20 17.78 6.93 38.89
N ASN A 21 18.99 7.09 39.44
CA ASN A 21 20.08 6.12 39.40
C ASN A 21 20.63 5.78 38.00
N TYR A 22 20.51 6.67 37.00
CA TYR A 22 21.27 6.53 35.76
C TYR A 22 22.76 6.77 36.03
N LYS A 23 23.63 5.85 35.62
CA LYS A 23 25.09 5.92 35.83
C LYS A 23 25.69 6.98 34.89
N GLU A 24 26.23 8.04 35.46
CA GLU A 24 26.95 9.09 34.72
C GLU A 24 28.42 8.67 34.59
N ILE A 25 28.89 8.42 33.37
CA ILE A 25 30.28 8.00 33.10
C ILE A 25 31.18 9.23 32.97
N GLU A 26 30.68 10.25 32.27
CA GLU A 26 31.31 11.56 32.12
C GLU A 26 30.22 12.63 32.22
N GLU A 27 30.61 13.90 32.38
CA GLU A 27 29.66 15.00 32.50
C GLU A 27 28.69 15.02 31.30
N GLY A 28 27.40 14.80 31.59
CA GLY A 28 26.35 14.74 30.56
C GLY A 28 26.26 13.43 29.77
N ARG A 29 27.06 12.40 30.07
CA ARG A 29 26.98 11.06 29.45
C ARG A 29 26.44 10.04 30.44
N PHE A 30 25.27 9.47 30.14
CA PHE A 30 24.57 8.53 31.03
C PHE A 30 24.37 7.18 30.35
N VAL A 31 24.66 6.10 31.07
CA VAL A 31 24.24 4.74 30.68
C VAL A 31 22.74 4.64 30.85
N VAL A 32 22.03 4.29 29.78
CA VAL A 32 20.58 4.11 29.78
C VAL A 32 20.14 2.67 29.59
N TYR A 33 21.01 1.81 29.04
CA TYR A 33 20.78 0.37 28.90
C TYR A 33 22.13 -0.37 28.92
N GLU A 34 22.14 -1.58 29.46
CA GLU A 34 23.33 -2.45 29.55
C GLU A 34 22.94 -3.87 29.12
N ASP A 35 23.64 -4.43 28.14
CA ASP A 35 23.52 -5.82 27.71
C ASP A 35 24.65 -6.64 28.35
N GLU A 36 24.34 -7.33 29.44
CA GLU A 36 25.30 -8.12 30.22
C GLU A 36 25.93 -9.27 29.41
N ASP A 37 25.24 -9.82 28.41
CA ASP A 37 25.71 -10.94 27.60
C ASP A 37 26.72 -10.50 26.52
N LEU A 38 26.57 -9.26 26.03
CA LEU A 38 27.43 -8.70 24.98
C LEU A 38 28.48 -7.72 25.51
N GLY A 39 28.38 -7.29 26.78
CA GLY A 39 29.27 -6.28 27.37
C GLY A 39 29.15 -4.92 26.68
N VAL A 40 27.94 -4.56 26.26
CA VAL A 40 27.66 -3.32 25.53
C VAL A 40 26.74 -2.41 26.35
N GLU A 41 27.15 -1.15 26.54
CA GLU A 41 26.37 -0.10 27.21
C GLU A 41 25.81 0.90 26.17
N GLU A 42 24.50 1.18 26.19
CA GLU A 42 23.89 2.27 25.41
C GLU A 42 23.95 3.59 26.19
N ILE A 43 24.40 4.65 25.52
CA ILE A 43 24.69 5.95 26.10
C ILE A 43 23.72 7.03 25.59
N LEU A 44 23.17 7.80 26.53
CA LEU A 44 22.48 9.06 26.30
C LEU A 44 23.43 10.23 26.58
N VAL A 45 23.60 11.11 25.59
CA VAL A 45 24.42 12.32 25.70
C VAL A 45 23.54 13.56 25.86
N VAL A 46 23.64 14.25 26.99
CA VAL A 46 22.92 15.49 27.30
C VAL A 46 23.89 16.67 27.29
N LYS A 47 23.65 17.66 26.43
CA LYS A 47 24.51 18.85 26.29
C LYS A 47 23.73 20.15 26.42
N LYS A 48 24.43 21.19 26.89
CA LYS A 48 23.99 22.58 26.86
C LYS A 48 24.89 23.37 25.93
N GLY A 49 24.32 23.87 24.84
CA GLY A 49 25.01 24.62 23.80
C GLY A 49 24.73 26.12 23.85
N SER A 50 25.57 26.87 23.14
CA SER A 50 25.40 28.31 22.90
C SER A 50 25.40 28.66 21.41
N ASN A 51 25.71 27.70 20.54
CA ASN A 51 25.68 27.86 19.08
C ASN A 51 24.96 26.66 18.46
N TYR A 52 23.68 26.87 18.12
CA TYR A 52 22.80 25.86 17.56
C TYR A 52 23.44 25.00 16.44
N LYS A 53 24.08 25.63 15.45
CA LYS A 53 24.59 24.92 14.26
C LYS A 53 25.81 24.07 14.60
N GLU A 54 26.77 24.65 15.33
CA GLU A 54 28.02 23.99 15.69
C GLU A 54 27.78 22.85 16.69
N ASP A 55 26.98 23.11 17.72
CA ASP A 55 26.67 22.13 18.78
C ASP A 55 25.90 20.92 18.23
N LEU A 56 24.93 21.16 17.34
CA LEU A 56 24.19 20.09 16.66
C LEU A 56 25.10 19.25 15.76
N LYS A 57 25.98 19.88 14.97
CA LYS A 57 26.91 19.19 14.08
C LYS A 57 27.87 18.29 14.88
N ASN A 58 28.39 18.80 15.98
CA ASN A 58 29.29 18.05 16.85
C ASN A 58 28.60 16.85 17.48
N LEU A 59 27.37 17.01 17.99
CA LEU A 59 26.60 15.91 18.57
C LEU A 59 26.20 14.86 17.52
N LYS A 60 25.80 15.26 16.31
CA LYS A 60 25.55 14.31 15.19
C LYS A 60 26.79 13.49 14.85
N LYS A 61 27.96 14.12 14.81
CA LYS A 61 29.23 13.45 14.53
C LYS A 61 29.57 12.42 15.62
N GLU A 62 29.19 12.70 16.86
CA GLU A 62 29.37 11.79 17.99
C GLU A 62 28.44 10.56 17.87
N LEU A 63 27.15 10.75 17.55
CA LEU A 63 26.20 9.65 17.35
C LEU A 63 26.51 8.77 16.11
N SER A 64 27.15 9.33 15.08
CA SER A 64 27.45 8.62 13.82
C SER A 64 28.76 7.84 13.84
N LYS A 65 29.69 8.15 14.75
CA LYS A 65 30.96 7.42 14.90
C LYS A 65 30.77 6.19 15.80
N SER A 66 30.57 5.01 15.22
CA SER A 66 30.64 3.76 16.01
C SER A 66 31.10 2.52 15.23
N GLU A 67 31.70 2.66 14.04
CA GLU A 67 32.25 1.50 13.32
C GLU A 67 33.61 1.02 13.86
N GLU A 68 34.25 1.77 14.78
CA GLU A 68 35.42 1.29 15.54
C GLU A 68 34.97 0.80 16.92
N VAL A 69 34.46 -0.43 16.98
CA VAL A 69 34.22 -1.14 18.24
C VAL A 69 35.57 -1.50 18.85
N LEU A 70 36.01 -0.77 19.88
CA LEU A 70 37.08 -1.21 20.78
C LEU A 70 36.80 -0.99 22.28
N GLU A 71 35.67 -0.40 22.72
CA GLU A 71 35.46 -0.09 24.16
C GLU A 71 34.02 -0.29 24.70
N GLY A 72 33.16 -1.11 24.08
CA GLY A 72 31.87 -1.51 24.70
C GLY A 72 30.77 -0.44 24.83
N GLU A 73 31.03 0.85 24.56
CA GLU A 73 30.00 1.91 24.59
C GLU A 73 29.38 2.18 23.21
N LYS A 74 28.06 2.39 23.16
CA LYS A 74 27.32 2.87 21.97
C LYS A 74 26.50 4.11 22.28
N VAL A 75 26.83 5.23 21.66
CA VAL A 75 26.00 6.45 21.76
C VAL A 75 24.79 6.32 20.83
N GLU A 76 23.62 6.07 21.41
CA GLU A 76 22.37 5.85 20.67
C GLU A 76 21.45 7.08 20.69
N TYR A 77 21.52 7.91 21.75
CA TYR A 77 20.62 9.03 21.97
C TYR A 77 21.33 10.32 22.37
N GLY A 78 20.74 11.46 22.03
CA GLY A 78 21.23 12.78 22.39
C GLY A 78 20.12 13.75 22.80
N ILE A 79 20.40 14.65 23.75
CA ILE A 79 19.53 15.78 24.08
C ILE A 79 20.38 17.06 24.14
N LEU A 80 20.08 18.04 23.30
CA LEU A 80 20.78 19.33 23.24
C LEU A 80 19.84 20.47 23.63
N PHE A 81 20.22 21.22 24.67
CA PHE A 81 19.55 22.47 25.05
C PHE A 81 20.34 23.65 24.48
N VAL A 82 19.69 24.51 23.69
CA VAL A 82 20.32 25.69 23.09
C VAL A 82 19.28 26.78 22.87
N ASP A 83 19.58 28.00 23.32
CA ASP A 83 18.67 29.14 23.31
C ASP A 83 17.29 28.83 23.92
N ASN A 84 16.20 29.02 23.15
CA ASN A 84 14.82 28.71 23.52
C ASN A 84 14.36 27.32 23.02
N TYR A 85 15.30 26.44 22.67
CA TYR A 85 15.03 25.14 22.07
C TYR A 85 15.59 23.98 22.89
N VAL A 86 14.92 22.84 22.78
CA VAL A 86 15.45 21.52 23.12
C VAL A 86 15.41 20.64 21.87
N LEU A 87 16.51 19.94 21.59
CA LEU A 87 16.61 18.98 20.51
C LEU A 87 16.80 17.59 21.10
N PHE A 88 16.02 16.63 20.61
CA PHE A 88 16.21 15.20 20.88
C PHE A 88 16.84 14.56 19.64
N LEU A 89 17.81 13.67 19.83
CA LEU A 89 18.52 12.99 18.76
C LEU A 89 18.47 11.48 19.03
N LYS A 90 18.27 10.71 17.97
CA LYS A 90 18.28 9.25 17.99
C LYS A 90 19.01 8.73 16.77
N LYS A 91 19.80 7.68 16.93
CA LYS A 91 20.43 6.95 15.83
C LYS A 91 19.44 5.97 15.18
N GLU A 92 19.47 5.88 13.85
CA GLU A 92 18.71 4.91 13.07
C GLU A 92 19.62 4.11 12.13
N MET A 93 19.53 2.78 12.25
CA MET A 93 20.26 1.82 11.42
C MET A 93 19.48 1.52 10.14
N VAL A 94 19.23 2.53 9.30
CA VAL A 94 18.57 2.35 7.99
C VAL A 94 19.63 2.44 6.89
N GLY A 95 20.36 1.35 6.68
CA GLY A 95 21.49 1.31 5.75
C GLY A 95 22.79 1.90 6.32
N LEU A 96 23.90 1.71 5.61
CA LEU A 96 25.20 2.29 5.95
C LEU A 96 25.48 3.52 5.08
N PRO A 97 25.96 4.65 5.67
CA PRO A 97 26.25 4.85 7.10
C PRO A 97 25.01 5.08 7.98
N ALA A 98 25.13 4.81 9.28
CA ALA A 98 24.07 5.03 10.28
C ALA A 98 23.61 6.49 10.31
N LYS A 99 22.29 6.70 10.36
CA LYS A 99 21.66 8.02 10.27
C LYS A 99 21.31 8.55 11.66
N VAL A 100 21.32 9.87 11.84
CA VAL A 100 20.90 10.52 13.09
C VAL A 100 19.65 11.36 12.85
N VAL A 101 18.54 10.99 13.49
CA VAL A 101 17.26 11.70 13.43
C VAL A 101 17.21 12.74 14.56
N VAL A 102 16.68 13.93 14.27
CA VAL A 102 16.62 15.04 15.23
C VAL A 102 15.17 15.56 15.37
N LEU A 103 14.74 15.83 16.60
CA LEU A 103 13.45 16.42 16.93
C LEU A 103 13.66 17.72 17.72
N LYS A 104 13.43 18.86 17.07
CA LYS A 104 13.51 20.21 17.67
C LYS A 104 12.16 20.61 18.30
N LYS A 105 12.19 21.21 19.50
CA LYS A 105 11.02 21.79 20.19
C LYS A 105 11.32 23.16 20.76
N SER A 106 10.46 24.13 20.49
CA SER A 106 10.50 25.45 21.13
C SER A 106 9.86 25.36 22.51
N LEU A 107 10.56 25.85 23.54
CA LEU A 107 10.12 25.71 24.93
C LEU A 107 8.76 26.38 25.21
N ASP A 108 8.44 27.45 24.50
CA ASP A 108 7.18 28.21 24.62
C ASP A 108 6.01 27.62 23.79
N LYS A 109 6.26 26.60 22.95
CA LYS A 109 5.27 25.97 22.06
C LYS A 109 5.02 24.49 22.38
N ILE A 110 5.43 24.04 23.56
CA ILE A 110 5.30 22.63 23.97
C ILE A 110 3.82 22.27 24.20
N SER A 111 3.29 21.41 23.33
CA SER A 111 1.90 20.94 23.40
C SER A 111 1.65 19.97 24.57
N PRO A 112 0.41 19.87 25.08
CA PRO A 112 0.03 18.86 26.07
C PRO A 112 0.35 17.42 25.63
N ALA A 113 0.18 17.09 24.34
CA ALA A 113 0.51 15.78 23.78
C ALA A 113 2.00 15.47 23.87
N PHE A 114 2.88 16.43 23.52
CA PHE A 114 4.32 16.24 23.65
C PHE A 114 4.74 16.07 25.12
N LYS A 115 4.14 16.84 26.05
CA LYS A 115 4.38 16.63 27.49
C LYS A 115 4.04 15.21 27.94
N LYS A 116 2.99 14.60 27.38
CA LYS A 116 2.61 13.20 27.67
C LYS A 116 3.64 12.21 27.14
N LYS A 117 4.19 12.44 25.93
CA LYS A 117 5.28 11.63 25.35
C LYS A 117 6.56 11.74 26.18
N LEU A 118 6.95 12.95 26.55
CA LEU A 118 8.12 13.19 27.40
C LEU A 118 7.96 12.56 28.79
N LYS A 119 6.75 12.58 29.38
CA LYS A 119 6.45 11.83 30.62
C LYS A 119 6.63 10.32 30.44
N LYS A 120 6.33 9.78 29.25
CA LYS A 120 6.48 8.34 28.96
C LYS A 120 7.97 8.00 28.86
N LEU A 121 8.74 8.78 28.09
CA LEU A 121 10.20 8.63 28.00
C LEU A 121 10.89 8.72 29.36
N ALA A 122 10.50 9.68 30.20
CA ALA A 122 11.10 9.86 31.52
C ALA A 122 10.93 8.64 32.45
N LYS A 123 10.03 7.70 32.14
CA LYS A 123 9.92 6.44 32.90
C LYS A 123 11.14 5.55 32.71
N ASP A 124 11.71 5.55 31.50
CA ASP A 124 12.84 4.70 31.12
C ASP A 124 13.47 5.25 29.84
N PHE A 125 14.67 5.83 29.96
CA PHE A 125 15.42 6.36 28.81
C PHE A 125 16.16 5.28 28.01
N GLY A 126 16.25 4.04 28.50
CA GLY A 126 16.79 2.90 27.74
C GLY A 126 15.74 2.20 26.87
N ASN A 127 14.46 2.53 27.05
CA ASN A 127 13.38 1.90 26.30
C ASN A 127 13.26 2.49 24.89
N LEU A 128 13.69 1.71 23.89
CA LEU A 128 13.57 2.03 22.46
C LEU A 128 12.15 2.46 22.06
N GLU A 129 11.10 1.75 22.48
CA GLU A 129 9.71 2.10 22.11
C GLU A 129 9.30 3.49 22.62
N TYR A 130 9.86 3.96 23.72
CA TYR A 130 9.53 5.28 24.26
C TYR A 130 10.18 6.40 23.45
N TRP A 131 11.39 6.18 22.95
CA TRP A 131 12.02 7.05 21.97
C TRP A 131 11.25 7.04 20.65
N GLU A 132 10.83 5.88 20.15
CA GLU A 132 9.97 5.81 18.95
C GLU A 132 8.68 6.61 19.13
N VAL A 133 8.04 6.51 20.30
CA VAL A 133 6.83 7.26 20.61
C VAL A 133 7.09 8.77 20.72
N LEU A 134 8.26 9.20 21.22
CA LEU A 134 8.63 10.60 21.28
C LEU A 134 8.82 11.18 19.87
N PHE A 135 9.47 10.42 18.99
CA PHE A 135 9.77 10.81 17.61
C PHE A 135 8.60 10.62 16.64
N ASP A 136 7.61 9.79 16.99
CA ASP A 136 6.33 9.74 16.28
C ASP A 136 5.69 11.13 16.26
N ARG A 137 5.25 11.58 15.09
CA ARG A 137 4.65 12.91 14.88
C ARG A 137 3.17 12.88 14.58
N SER A 138 2.57 11.68 14.54
CA SER A 138 1.18 11.46 14.13
C SER A 138 0.18 12.28 14.95
N ASP A 139 0.42 12.42 16.25
CA ASP A 139 -0.40 13.21 17.17
C ASP A 139 -0.34 14.71 16.87
N ILE A 140 0.84 15.26 16.59
CA ILE A 140 1.02 16.67 16.23
C ILE A 140 0.31 16.97 14.91
N VAL A 141 0.48 16.10 13.92
CA VAL A 141 -0.18 16.20 12.61
C VAL A 141 -1.70 16.13 12.77
N GLU A 142 -2.21 15.22 13.63
CA GLU A 142 -3.64 15.09 13.89
C GLU A 142 -4.23 16.30 14.62
N GLU A 143 -3.54 16.79 15.66
CA GLU A 143 -3.94 17.99 16.38
C GLU A 143 -3.98 19.20 15.45
N PHE A 144 -2.94 19.35 14.64
CA PHE A 144 -2.83 20.41 13.67
C PHE A 144 -3.96 20.35 12.65
N TYR A 145 -4.16 19.17 12.05
CA TYR A 145 -5.22 18.96 11.06
C TYR A 145 -6.59 19.34 11.59
N LYS A 146 -6.91 18.99 12.84
CA LYS A 146 -8.18 19.37 13.49
C LYS A 146 -8.35 20.89 13.58
N LEU A 147 -7.30 21.62 13.92
CA LEU A 147 -7.34 23.08 13.97
C LEU A 147 -7.37 23.71 12.57
N TYR A 148 -6.64 23.12 11.61
CA TYR A 148 -6.62 23.53 10.21
C TYR A 148 -8.01 23.39 9.56
N VAL A 149 -8.72 22.28 9.80
CA VAL A 149 -10.10 22.09 9.33
C VAL A 149 -11.00 23.21 9.87
N LYS A 150 -10.88 23.56 11.16
CA LYS A 150 -11.64 24.67 11.75
C LYS A 150 -11.29 26.03 11.13
N ALA A 151 -10.01 26.29 10.86
CA ALA A 151 -9.58 27.51 10.17
C ALA A 151 -10.11 27.58 8.74
N ARG A 152 -10.12 26.45 8.04
CA ARG A 152 -10.69 26.31 6.69
C ARG A 152 -12.19 26.53 6.68
N GLU A 153 -12.93 25.92 7.60
CA GLU A 153 -14.38 26.12 7.74
C GLU A 153 -14.71 27.58 8.06
N LEU A 154 -13.92 28.21 8.95
CA LEU A 154 -14.03 29.63 9.26
C LEU A 154 -13.82 30.49 8.01
N LEU A 155 -12.81 30.17 7.19
CA LEU A 155 -12.54 30.86 5.93
C LEU A 155 -13.69 30.68 4.92
N ILE A 156 -14.09 29.44 4.64
CA ILE A 156 -15.17 29.11 3.67
C ILE A 156 -16.46 29.85 4.04
N LYS A 157 -16.85 29.84 5.32
CA LYS A 157 -18.07 30.48 5.79
C LYS A 157 -18.08 32.00 5.59
N ASN A 158 -16.91 32.64 5.59
CA ASN A 158 -16.77 34.10 5.56
C ASN A 158 -16.32 34.66 4.21
N ILE A 159 -16.10 33.83 3.19
CA ILE A 159 -15.83 34.29 1.82
C ILE A 159 -17.11 34.85 1.19
N LYS A 160 -17.07 36.11 0.78
CA LYS A 160 -18.10 36.77 -0.05
C LYS A 160 -17.56 37.04 -1.46
N GLY A 161 -18.46 37.09 -2.46
CA GLY A 161 -18.10 37.35 -3.87
C GLY A 161 -17.91 36.11 -4.75
N ILE A 162 -18.08 34.90 -4.19
CA ILE A 162 -18.11 33.64 -4.94
C ILE A 162 -19.41 32.90 -4.60
N ASP A 163 -20.29 32.75 -5.59
CA ASP A 163 -21.61 32.13 -5.43
C ASP A 163 -21.60 30.60 -5.58
N ASP A 164 -20.59 30.06 -6.24
CA ASP A 164 -20.43 28.63 -6.47
C ASP A 164 -19.62 27.98 -5.34
N ASP A 165 -20.21 26.99 -4.67
CA ASP A 165 -19.61 26.33 -3.50
C ASP A 165 -18.31 25.59 -3.84
N GLU A 166 -18.23 24.91 -4.99
CA GLU A 166 -17.02 24.22 -5.43
C GLU A 166 -15.87 25.20 -5.67
N LYS A 167 -16.14 26.30 -6.38
CA LYS A 167 -15.16 27.39 -6.57
C LYS A 167 -14.74 28.02 -5.25
N LYS A 168 -15.66 28.22 -4.31
CA LYS A 168 -15.37 28.78 -2.98
C LYS A 168 -14.44 27.87 -2.18
N ILE A 169 -14.68 26.56 -2.21
CA ILE A 169 -13.80 25.56 -1.57
C ILE A 169 -12.42 25.55 -2.25
N LYS A 170 -12.36 25.52 -3.59
CA LYS A 170 -11.09 25.56 -4.35
C LYS A 170 -10.29 26.82 -4.02
N PHE A 171 -10.96 27.97 -3.95
CA PHE A 171 -10.34 29.24 -3.56
C PHE A 171 -9.79 29.21 -2.13
N ALA A 172 -10.57 28.73 -1.16
CA ALA A 172 -10.15 28.65 0.24
C ALA A 172 -8.92 27.74 0.41
N ASN A 173 -8.93 26.56 -0.22
CA ASN A 173 -7.81 25.62 -0.20
C ASN A 173 -6.55 26.25 -0.81
N ASN A 174 -6.68 26.93 -1.95
CA ASN A 174 -5.57 27.64 -2.60
C ASN A 174 -5.01 28.76 -1.71
N LEU A 175 -5.86 29.58 -1.09
CA LEU A 175 -5.42 30.67 -0.22
C LEU A 175 -4.67 30.15 1.02
N LEU A 176 -5.19 29.10 1.66
CA LEU A 176 -4.51 28.46 2.79
C LEU A 176 -3.15 27.90 2.39
N MET A 177 -3.04 27.24 1.24
CA MET A 177 -1.77 26.74 0.71
C MET A 177 -0.76 27.87 0.47
N LYS A 178 -1.18 29.00 -0.13
CA LYS A 178 -0.33 30.18 -0.34
C LYS A 178 0.18 30.73 0.99
N LEU A 179 -0.72 30.96 1.95
CA LEU A 179 -0.35 31.50 3.26
C LEU A 179 0.57 30.56 4.02
N PHE A 180 0.37 29.25 3.90
CA PHE A 180 1.23 28.25 4.53
C PHE A 180 2.66 28.31 4.01
N ILE A 181 2.83 28.39 2.68
CA ILE A 181 4.17 28.45 2.06
C ILE A 181 4.84 29.79 2.37
N ILE A 182 4.09 30.89 2.37
CA ILE A 182 4.64 32.20 2.73
C ILE A 182 5.02 32.24 4.22
N TRP A 183 4.25 31.57 5.07
CA TRP A 183 4.62 31.36 6.47
C TRP A 183 5.94 30.59 6.59
N TYR A 184 6.13 29.54 5.79
CA TYR A 184 7.40 28.81 5.76
C TYR A 184 8.58 29.71 5.34
N LEU A 185 8.39 30.52 4.29
CA LEU A 185 9.43 31.40 3.76
C LEU A 185 9.78 32.55 4.71
N GLN A 186 8.81 33.15 5.42
CA GLN A 186 9.13 34.20 6.41
C GLN A 186 10.02 33.67 7.53
N GLU A 187 9.82 32.42 7.99
CA GLU A 187 10.65 31.82 9.05
C GLU A 187 12.12 31.68 8.60
N LYS A 188 12.36 31.60 7.29
CA LYS A 188 13.68 31.61 6.65
C LYS A 188 14.20 33.04 6.35
N GLY A 189 13.46 34.09 6.72
CA GLY A 189 13.83 35.49 6.53
C GLY A 189 13.53 36.07 5.14
N PHE A 190 12.73 35.38 4.31
CA PHE A 190 12.51 35.77 2.90
C PHE A 190 11.63 37.02 2.72
N LEU A 191 10.98 37.48 3.78
CA LEU A 191 10.13 38.68 3.79
C LEU A 191 10.75 39.72 4.72
N ASP A 192 11.52 40.65 4.15
CA ASP A 192 12.21 41.75 4.85
C ASP A 192 13.16 41.33 5.98
N GLY A 193 13.57 40.05 6.02
CA GLY A 193 14.31 39.48 7.15
C GLY A 193 13.45 39.24 8.41
N ASP A 194 12.15 39.50 8.34
CA ASP A 194 11.23 39.40 9.47
C ASP A 194 10.63 37.98 9.55
N LYS A 195 10.98 37.25 10.61
CA LYS A 195 10.45 35.90 10.88
C LYS A 195 8.97 35.90 11.31
N ARG A 196 8.39 37.06 11.63
CA ARG A 196 6.96 37.26 11.96
C ARG A 196 6.28 38.25 11.01
N TYR A 197 6.81 38.40 9.79
CA TYR A 197 6.35 39.34 8.77
C TYR A 197 4.82 39.39 8.60
N LEU A 198 4.16 38.25 8.42
CA LEU A 198 2.71 38.22 8.16
C LEU A 198 1.91 38.84 9.32
N ILE A 199 2.31 38.58 10.56
CA ILE A 199 1.62 39.11 11.76
C ILE A 199 1.96 40.57 11.97
N ASN A 200 3.23 40.96 11.80
CA ASN A 200 3.65 42.34 11.95
C ASN A 200 2.95 43.22 10.89
N LYS A 201 2.91 42.78 9.63
CA LYS A 201 2.17 43.46 8.57
C LYS A 201 0.66 43.43 8.76
N PHE A 202 0.08 42.39 9.38
CA PHE A 202 -1.33 42.41 9.77
C PHE A 202 -1.65 43.57 10.74
N LYS A 203 -0.71 43.95 11.61
CA LYS A 203 -0.89 45.09 12.52
C LYS A 203 -0.71 46.45 11.84
N GLU A 204 -0.03 46.49 10.69
CA GLU A 204 0.36 47.71 10.00
C GLU A 204 -0.41 47.98 8.70
N TYR A 205 -1.11 47.00 8.13
CA TYR A 205 -1.61 47.07 6.74
C TYR A 205 -2.49 48.30 6.47
N LYS A 206 -3.30 48.72 7.45
CA LYS A 206 -4.14 49.92 7.35
C LYS A 206 -3.29 51.20 7.19
N ASN A 207 -2.18 51.29 7.92
CA ASN A 207 -1.24 52.41 7.82
C ASN A 207 -0.48 52.42 6.48
N LEU A 208 -0.37 51.25 5.82
CA LEU A 208 0.23 51.09 4.50
C LEU A 208 -0.75 51.44 3.35
N GLY A 209 -1.99 51.83 3.68
CA GLY A 209 -3.00 52.31 2.73
C GLY A 209 -3.93 51.23 2.16
N PHE A 210 -4.02 50.06 2.80
CA PHE A 210 -4.89 48.96 2.37
C PHE A 210 -6.18 48.91 3.19
N ASN A 211 -7.32 48.58 2.57
CA ASN A 211 -8.63 48.57 3.23
C ASN A 211 -8.93 47.26 3.97
N SER A 212 -8.30 46.16 3.57
CA SER A 212 -8.41 44.86 4.22
C SER A 212 -7.08 44.10 4.17
N TYR A 213 -6.91 43.12 5.06
CA TYR A 213 -5.70 42.29 5.02
C TYR A 213 -5.61 41.44 3.75
N TYR A 214 -6.75 41.01 3.19
CA TYR A 214 -6.76 40.28 1.92
C TYR A 214 -6.25 41.13 0.76
N GLU A 215 -6.58 42.43 0.71
CA GLU A 215 -6.05 43.37 -0.28
C GLU A 215 -4.52 43.47 -0.20
N PHE A 216 -3.96 43.57 1.01
CA PHE A 216 -2.51 43.52 1.23
C PHE A 216 -1.88 42.22 0.71
N LEU A 217 -2.51 41.07 1.01
CA LEU A 217 -2.03 39.76 0.56
C LEU A 217 -2.04 39.64 -0.97
N LYS A 218 -3.06 40.17 -1.66
CA LYS A 218 -3.11 40.17 -3.14
C LYS A 218 -1.89 40.86 -3.75
N GLU A 219 -1.53 42.04 -3.23
CA GLU A 219 -0.38 42.78 -3.73
C GLU A 219 0.95 42.09 -3.36
N LEU A 220 1.08 41.54 -2.14
CA LEU A 220 2.23 40.72 -1.75
C LEU A 220 2.41 39.51 -2.69
N PHE A 221 1.33 38.76 -2.97
CA PHE A 221 1.39 37.63 -3.89
C PHE A 221 1.82 38.08 -5.28
N SER A 222 1.30 39.19 -5.79
CA SER A 222 1.68 39.76 -7.08
C SER A 222 3.17 40.11 -7.15
N ILE A 223 3.74 40.67 -6.07
CA ILE A 223 5.18 40.95 -5.97
C ILE A 223 6.00 39.65 -5.98
N MET A 224 5.64 38.67 -5.13
CA MET A 224 6.36 37.40 -5.02
C MET A 224 6.32 36.57 -6.32
N MET A 225 5.22 36.67 -7.08
CA MET A 225 5.03 36.00 -8.37
C MET A 225 5.62 36.76 -9.57
N GLY A 226 5.85 38.07 -9.42
CA GLY A 226 6.16 38.97 -10.51
C GLY A 226 7.52 38.73 -11.16
N ASP A 227 7.70 39.38 -12.32
CA ASP A 227 9.00 39.50 -12.99
C ASP A 227 9.49 40.94 -12.88
N LYS A 228 10.12 41.28 -11.75
CA LYS A 228 10.60 42.64 -11.47
C LYS A 228 11.99 42.87 -12.07
N GLY A 229 12.11 42.68 -13.38
CA GLY A 229 13.35 42.93 -14.12
C GLY A 229 14.45 41.90 -13.89
N GLY A 230 14.10 40.66 -13.54
CA GLY A 230 15.04 39.55 -13.40
C GLY A 230 15.72 39.40 -12.02
N ASN A 231 15.58 40.36 -11.12
CA ASN A 231 16.19 40.26 -9.78
C ASN A 231 15.51 39.19 -8.91
N LEU A 232 16.31 38.47 -8.12
CA LEU A 232 15.86 37.52 -7.10
C LEU A 232 15.22 38.19 -5.87
N THR A 233 15.43 39.48 -5.68
CA THR A 233 14.80 40.29 -4.62
C THR A 233 14.17 41.55 -5.20
N PHE A 234 13.10 42.02 -4.56
CA PHE A 234 12.43 43.27 -4.88
C PHE A 234 12.31 44.12 -3.62
N LYS A 235 12.81 45.35 -3.69
CA LYS A 235 12.71 46.31 -2.58
C LYS A 235 11.55 47.26 -2.83
N ASP A 236 10.60 47.27 -1.91
CA ASP A 236 9.41 48.11 -1.95
C ASP A 236 9.28 48.97 -0.69
N ASN A 237 8.70 50.16 -0.81
CA ASN A 237 8.55 51.07 0.33
C ASN A 237 7.49 50.60 1.34
N LYS A 238 6.46 49.86 0.91
CA LYS A 238 5.41 49.31 1.78
C LYS A 238 5.78 47.92 2.29
N PHE A 239 6.35 47.08 1.42
CA PHE A 239 6.60 45.67 1.71
C PHE A 239 8.01 45.36 2.23
N GLY A 240 8.97 46.27 2.09
CA GLY A 240 10.37 46.01 2.43
C GLY A 240 11.08 45.20 1.34
N GLU A 241 12.14 44.50 1.70
CA GLU A 241 12.87 43.60 0.79
C GLU A 241 12.22 42.21 0.70
N ILE A 242 11.59 41.90 -0.42
CA ILE A 242 10.90 40.62 -0.65
C ILE A 242 11.70 39.75 -1.61
N VAL A 243 11.93 38.49 -1.24
CA VAL A 243 12.52 37.50 -2.16
C VAL A 243 11.47 37.06 -3.19
N ILE A 244 11.82 37.18 -4.47
CA ILE A 244 11.00 36.74 -5.59
C ILE A 244 11.19 35.23 -5.75
N THR A 245 10.16 34.48 -5.36
CA THR A 245 10.16 33.02 -5.52
C THR A 245 9.75 32.60 -6.93
N GLY A 246 9.18 33.51 -7.73
CA GLY A 246 8.74 33.27 -9.10
C GLY A 246 7.27 32.86 -9.18
N PRO A 247 6.75 32.56 -10.39
CA PRO A 247 5.34 32.26 -10.63
C PRO A 247 5.06 30.80 -10.22
N ALA A 248 5.30 30.48 -8.96
CA ALA A 248 5.04 29.16 -8.45
C ALA A 248 3.54 28.82 -8.65
N PRO A 249 3.20 27.64 -9.19
CA PRO A 249 1.85 27.30 -9.65
C PRO A 249 0.82 27.30 -8.51
N PHE A 250 1.26 27.04 -7.29
CA PHE A 250 0.48 27.13 -6.07
C PHE A 250 0.20 28.58 -5.63
N ILE A 251 1.01 29.54 -6.07
CA ILE A 251 0.79 30.98 -5.88
C ILE A 251 0.01 31.58 -7.08
N ASN A 252 0.17 31.03 -8.29
CA ASN A 252 -0.48 31.46 -9.54
C ASN A 252 -2.00 31.21 -9.66
N GLY A 253 -2.66 30.57 -8.69
CA GLY A 253 -4.12 30.40 -8.75
C GLY A 253 -4.83 31.77 -8.83
N GLU A 254 -5.97 31.83 -9.55
CA GLU A 254 -6.75 33.07 -9.80
C GLU A 254 -6.83 33.93 -8.53
N ILE A 255 -6.23 35.12 -8.58
CA ILE A 255 -6.53 36.19 -7.64
C ILE A 255 -7.89 36.72 -8.03
N ILE A 256 -8.91 36.48 -7.21
CA ILE A 256 -10.27 36.93 -7.49
C ILE A 256 -10.42 38.33 -6.93
N GLU A 257 -10.57 39.32 -7.81
CA GLU A 257 -10.56 40.73 -7.40
C GLU A 257 -11.74 41.10 -6.50
N ASN A 258 -12.92 40.51 -6.73
CA ASN A 258 -14.17 40.85 -6.07
C ASN A 258 -14.48 39.99 -4.83
N VAL A 259 -13.45 39.48 -4.13
CA VAL A 259 -13.62 38.69 -2.91
C VAL A 259 -13.40 39.54 -1.66
N GLU A 260 -14.33 39.43 -0.71
CA GLU A 260 -14.20 40.04 0.62
C GLU A 260 -14.06 38.97 1.70
N ILE A 261 -13.11 39.17 2.61
CA ILE A 261 -12.83 38.28 3.76
C ILE A 261 -12.62 39.17 5.00
N PRO A 262 -13.37 38.97 6.10
CA PRO A 262 -13.15 39.70 7.36
C PRO A 262 -11.76 39.45 7.95
N ASP A 263 -11.15 40.48 8.53
CA ASP A 263 -9.78 40.40 9.07
C ASP A 263 -9.65 39.39 10.23
N GLU A 264 -10.73 39.17 11.00
CA GLU A 264 -10.78 38.24 12.13
C GLU A 264 -10.59 36.78 11.69
N VAL A 265 -10.79 36.48 10.40
CA VAL A 265 -10.48 35.17 9.81
C VAL A 265 -8.96 34.95 9.76
N PHE A 266 -8.17 36.02 9.60
CA PHE A 266 -6.72 35.92 9.51
C PHE A 266 -6.08 35.96 10.90
N TYR A 267 -6.43 36.91 11.76
CA TYR A 267 -5.78 37.05 13.06
C TYR A 267 -6.65 37.76 14.11
N ILE A 268 -6.59 37.28 15.35
CA ILE A 268 -7.24 37.84 16.54
C ILE A 268 -6.20 37.92 17.68
N ASP A 269 -6.08 39.08 18.31
CA ASP A 269 -5.14 39.27 19.43
C ASP A 269 -5.47 38.36 20.63
N GLY A 270 -4.41 37.84 21.26
CA GLY A 270 -4.51 36.92 22.41
C GLY A 270 -4.89 35.48 22.04
N LYS A 271 -5.39 35.22 20.82
CA LYS A 271 -5.86 33.89 20.42
C LYS A 271 -4.74 32.85 20.29
N THR A 272 -3.53 33.27 19.91
CA THR A 272 -2.35 32.37 19.84
C THR A 272 -2.08 31.67 21.18
N GLU A 273 -2.13 32.41 22.29
CA GLU A 273 -1.85 31.86 23.62
C GLU A 273 -2.92 30.89 24.11
N GLU A 274 -4.17 31.08 23.66
CA GLU A 274 -5.25 30.12 23.87
C GLU A 274 -4.99 28.82 23.10
N LEU A 275 -4.65 28.92 21.80
CA LEU A 275 -4.39 27.77 20.93
C LEU A 275 -3.19 26.91 21.37
N LYS A 276 -2.19 27.51 22.03
CA LYS A 276 -1.05 26.79 22.61
C LYS A 276 -1.44 25.89 23.80
N LYS A 277 -2.48 26.26 24.55
CA LYS A 277 -2.83 25.65 25.85
C LYS A 277 -4.04 24.72 25.81
N ILE A 278 -4.93 24.90 24.84
CA ILE A 278 -6.20 24.17 24.73
C ILE A 278 -6.11 23.03 23.72
N GLU A 279 -6.70 21.87 24.05
CA GLU A 279 -6.84 20.76 23.11
C GLU A 279 -7.71 21.15 21.89
N PRO A 280 -7.35 20.75 20.66
CA PRO A 280 -8.06 21.15 19.44
C PRO A 280 -9.58 20.97 19.46
N LYS A 281 -10.08 19.94 20.14
CA LYS A 281 -11.51 19.64 20.24
C LYS A 281 -12.31 20.74 20.95
N ASN A 282 -11.68 21.48 21.87
CA ASN A 282 -12.33 22.49 22.72
C ASN A 282 -12.27 23.92 22.15
N VAL A 283 -11.60 24.12 21.00
CA VAL A 283 -11.47 25.44 20.38
C VAL A 283 -12.64 25.72 19.45
N SER A 284 -13.30 26.87 19.57
CA SER A 284 -14.45 27.25 18.74
C SER A 284 -14.08 27.98 17.45
N ILE A 285 -13.13 28.91 17.52
CA ILE A 285 -12.71 29.77 16.40
C ILE A 285 -11.20 29.65 16.25
N VAL A 286 -10.73 29.47 15.02
CA VAL A 286 -9.30 29.32 14.70
C VAL A 286 -8.94 30.24 13.54
N PRO A 287 -8.43 31.45 13.78
CA PRO A 287 -7.89 32.31 12.72
C PRO A 287 -6.60 31.73 12.13
N ILE A 288 -6.34 32.01 10.85
CA ILE A 288 -5.28 31.36 10.06
C ILE A 288 -3.88 31.64 10.63
N LEU A 289 -3.55 32.91 10.89
CA LEU A 289 -2.22 33.29 11.37
C LEU A 289 -2.00 32.91 12.84
N ASN A 290 -3.04 32.93 13.69
CA ASN A 290 -2.94 32.43 15.05
C ASN A 290 -2.69 30.92 15.08
N LEU A 291 -3.33 30.17 14.17
CA LEU A 291 -3.05 28.75 13.99
C LEU A 291 -1.57 28.55 13.67
N PHE A 292 -1.07 29.24 12.64
CA PHE A 292 0.32 29.19 12.21
C PHE A 292 1.31 29.62 13.30
N GLU A 293 0.96 30.56 14.18
CA GLU A 293 1.85 30.95 15.26
C GLU A 293 1.87 29.93 16.43
N SER A 294 0.78 29.19 16.62
CA SER A 294 0.56 28.38 17.82
C SER A 294 1.32 27.04 17.88
N ARG A 295 2.04 26.65 16.82
CA ARG A 295 2.76 25.37 16.71
C ARG A 295 4.19 25.56 16.20
N ASP A 296 4.99 24.50 16.27
CA ASP A 296 6.33 24.41 15.68
C ASP A 296 6.23 23.71 14.31
N TRP A 297 6.75 24.35 13.27
CA TRP A 297 6.53 23.96 11.86
C TRP A 297 7.81 23.71 11.09
N VAL A 298 8.86 24.45 11.43
CA VAL A 298 10.13 24.45 10.71
C VAL A 298 11.23 23.99 11.66
N VAL A 299 11.88 22.90 11.30
CA VAL A 299 13.13 22.47 11.93
C VAL A 299 14.26 23.09 11.12
N GLU A 300 14.93 24.12 11.66
CA GLU A 300 16.21 24.57 11.10
C GLU A 300 17.25 23.45 11.21
N GLY A 301 18.11 23.25 10.21
CA GLY A 301 19.21 22.27 10.23
C GLY A 301 19.06 21.16 9.19
N GLY A 302 19.85 21.23 8.12
CA GLY A 302 19.72 20.47 6.86
C GLY A 302 19.95 18.95 6.85
N ASP A 303 19.90 18.24 7.99
CA ASP A 303 19.84 16.76 7.99
C ASP A 303 18.73 16.19 8.87
N VAL A 304 17.64 16.92 9.07
CA VAL A 304 16.46 16.34 9.70
C VAL A 304 15.55 15.78 8.62
N GLU A 305 15.56 14.45 8.48
CA GLU A 305 14.54 13.76 7.72
C GLU A 305 13.17 14.03 8.37
N GLY A 306 12.23 14.53 7.58
CA GLY A 306 10.99 15.11 8.10
C GLY A 306 11.22 16.44 8.80
N ASP A 307 11.44 17.53 8.05
CA ASP A 307 11.00 18.83 8.56
C ASP A 307 9.49 18.71 8.88
N ILE A 308 9.01 19.29 9.97
CA ILE A 308 7.59 19.18 10.35
C ILE A 308 6.72 19.67 9.18
N THR A 309 7.22 20.62 8.38
CA THR A 309 6.60 21.13 7.15
C THR A 309 6.42 20.06 6.05
N ASP A 310 7.46 19.27 5.72
CA ASP A 310 7.42 18.27 4.64
C ASP A 310 6.36 17.18 4.93
N MET A 311 6.35 16.68 6.18
CA MET A 311 5.41 15.66 6.64
C MET A 311 3.99 16.22 6.84
N MET A 312 3.86 17.39 7.49
CA MET A 312 2.55 18.00 7.71
C MET A 312 1.84 18.31 6.42
N LEU A 313 2.50 18.86 5.41
CA LEU A 313 1.83 19.20 4.16
C LEU A 313 1.36 17.97 3.44
N GLY A 314 2.20 16.92 3.40
CA GLY A 314 1.76 15.65 2.86
C GLY A 314 0.51 15.16 3.56
N ASP A 315 0.56 15.03 4.88
CA ASP A 315 -0.53 14.46 5.67
C ASP A 315 -1.80 15.34 5.71
N ILE A 316 -1.69 16.67 5.75
CA ILE A 316 -2.84 17.61 5.76
C ILE A 316 -3.55 17.56 4.42
N PHE A 317 -2.79 17.73 3.33
CA PHE A 317 -3.37 17.73 1.99
C PHE A 317 -3.92 16.34 1.66
N GLU A 318 -3.23 15.28 2.09
CA GLU A 318 -3.73 13.91 1.96
C GLU A 318 -5.01 13.71 2.74
N LYS A 319 -5.12 14.15 4.00
CA LYS A 319 -6.38 14.04 4.75
C LYS A 319 -7.51 14.84 4.10
N GLN A 320 -7.22 16.03 3.56
CA GLN A 320 -8.20 16.80 2.77
C GLN A 320 -8.67 16.03 1.53
N MET A 321 -7.73 15.50 0.74
CA MET A 321 -8.07 14.71 -0.45
C MET A 321 -8.80 13.42 -0.07
N VAL A 322 -8.40 12.75 1.00
CA VAL A 322 -8.97 11.49 1.49
C VAL A 322 -10.40 11.69 1.99
N GLU A 323 -10.74 12.79 2.66
CA GLU A 323 -12.12 13.11 3.06
C GLU A 323 -13.02 13.40 1.85
N GLU A 324 -12.49 14.09 0.84
CA GLU A 324 -13.23 14.45 -0.38
C GLU A 324 -13.35 13.26 -1.37
N GLU A 325 -12.33 12.40 -1.48
CA GLU A 325 -12.24 11.36 -2.51
C GLU A 325 -12.55 9.91 -2.03
N ARG A 326 -12.42 9.55 -0.75
CA ARG A 326 -12.62 8.15 -0.27
C ARG A 326 -13.99 7.57 -0.61
N LYS A 327 -15.00 8.41 -0.81
CA LYS A 327 -16.35 7.94 -1.15
C LYS A 327 -16.41 7.39 -2.59
N ASP A 328 -15.56 7.88 -3.50
CA ASP A 328 -15.72 7.65 -4.94
C ASP A 328 -14.49 7.16 -5.75
N SER A 329 -13.23 7.50 -5.40
CA SER A 329 -12.07 7.26 -6.27
C SER A 329 -11.22 6.00 -5.97
N GLY A 330 -11.27 5.47 -4.73
CA GLY A 330 -10.42 4.34 -4.33
C GLY A 330 -8.92 4.67 -4.21
N SER A 331 -8.56 5.95 -4.07
CA SER A 331 -7.20 6.42 -3.79
C SER A 331 -6.83 6.19 -2.31
N TYR A 332 -5.66 5.58 -2.05
CA TYR A 332 -5.17 5.31 -0.70
C TYR A 332 -3.77 5.91 -0.48
N TYR A 333 -3.53 6.46 0.70
CA TYR A 333 -2.20 6.93 1.08
C TYR A 333 -1.24 5.76 1.30
N THR A 334 -0.06 5.82 0.71
CA THR A 334 1.00 4.82 0.91
C THR A 334 1.98 5.28 1.97
N PRO A 335 2.21 4.52 3.06
CA PRO A 335 3.16 4.89 4.12
C PRO A 335 4.55 5.21 3.58
N ALA A 336 5.24 6.18 4.21
CA ALA A 336 6.58 6.64 3.81
C ALA A 336 7.60 5.51 3.69
N LYS A 337 7.52 4.51 4.58
CA LYS A 337 8.37 3.33 4.53
C LYS A 337 8.15 2.50 3.26
N ILE A 338 6.90 2.35 2.82
CA ILE A 338 6.56 1.60 1.62
C ILE A 338 6.98 2.36 0.36
N THR A 339 6.69 3.66 0.30
CA THR A 339 7.09 4.48 -0.86
C THR A 339 8.60 4.55 -1.00
N ARG A 340 9.35 4.74 0.11
CA ARG A 340 10.82 4.68 0.11
C ARG A 340 11.33 3.31 -0.34
N TYR A 341 10.78 2.22 0.22
CA TYR A 341 11.17 0.86 -0.16
C TYR A 341 11.02 0.59 -1.67
N ILE A 342 9.87 0.97 -2.25
CA ILE A 342 9.61 0.82 -3.69
C ILE A 342 10.58 1.69 -4.51
N SER A 343 10.69 2.98 -4.20
CA SER A 343 11.56 3.91 -4.92
C SER A 343 13.01 3.45 -4.90
N GLN A 344 13.52 3.10 -3.72
CA GLN A 344 14.90 2.66 -3.53
C GLN A 344 15.18 1.39 -4.33
N ASN A 345 14.38 0.34 -4.15
CA ASN A 345 14.65 -0.92 -4.81
C ASN A 345 14.47 -0.84 -6.34
N ALA A 346 13.61 0.02 -6.87
CA ALA A 346 13.45 0.19 -8.31
C ALA A 346 14.60 1.02 -8.92
N ILE A 347 14.98 2.13 -8.28
CA ILE A 347 16.03 3.05 -8.75
C ILE A 347 17.40 2.40 -8.64
N GLU A 348 17.76 1.86 -7.46
CA GLU A 348 19.06 1.25 -7.25
C GLU A 348 19.27 0.02 -8.13
N SER A 349 18.22 -0.79 -8.36
CA SER A 349 18.32 -1.93 -9.28
C SER A 349 18.58 -1.50 -10.71
N TYR A 350 17.92 -0.43 -11.19
CA TYR A 350 18.19 0.12 -12.52
C TYR A 350 19.62 0.63 -12.64
N VAL A 351 20.08 1.42 -11.67
CA VAL A 351 21.43 2.00 -11.66
C VAL A 351 22.49 0.90 -11.61
N LEU A 352 22.33 -0.08 -10.72
CA LEU A 352 23.27 -1.19 -10.55
C LEU A 352 23.34 -2.08 -11.80
N ASP A 353 22.20 -2.43 -12.41
CA ASP A 353 22.17 -3.22 -13.64
C ASP A 353 22.93 -2.49 -14.77
N ARG A 354 22.74 -1.18 -14.91
CA ARG A 354 23.46 -0.37 -15.92
C ARG A 354 24.96 -0.32 -15.63
N LEU A 355 25.37 -0.12 -14.38
CA LEU A 355 26.78 -0.16 -14.00
C LEU A 355 27.41 -1.52 -14.32
N ASN A 356 26.78 -2.61 -13.90
CA ASN A 356 27.28 -3.96 -14.14
C ASN A 356 27.35 -4.29 -15.64
N GLU A 357 26.36 -3.86 -16.44
CA GLU A 357 26.35 -4.08 -17.89
C GLU A 357 27.49 -3.34 -18.59
N GLU A 358 27.66 -2.04 -18.32
CA GLU A 358 28.64 -1.19 -19.00
C GLU A 358 30.08 -1.44 -18.52
N LEU A 359 30.27 -1.70 -17.22
CA LEU A 359 31.59 -2.02 -16.62
C LEU A 359 31.97 -3.50 -16.76
N LYS A 360 31.03 -4.37 -17.14
CA LYS A 360 31.18 -5.83 -17.18
C LYS A 360 31.58 -6.41 -15.82
N THR A 361 30.91 -5.94 -14.77
CA THR A 361 31.11 -6.35 -13.37
C THR A 361 29.86 -7.06 -12.83
N ASN A 362 29.88 -7.46 -11.56
CA ASN A 362 28.76 -8.14 -10.90
C ASN A 362 28.62 -7.70 -9.44
N TYR A 363 28.55 -6.39 -9.23
CA TYR A 363 28.25 -5.81 -7.92
C TYR A 363 26.85 -6.24 -7.47
N LYS A 364 26.73 -6.63 -6.20
CA LYS A 364 25.46 -7.13 -5.63
C LYS A 364 24.48 -6.01 -5.30
N ASN A 365 24.99 -4.85 -4.92
CA ASN A 365 24.24 -3.64 -4.59
C ASN A 365 25.17 -2.41 -4.72
N LEU A 366 24.62 -1.20 -4.54
CA LEU A 366 25.44 0.02 -4.62
C LEU A 366 26.47 0.10 -3.49
N ASP A 367 26.21 -0.47 -2.31
CA ASP A 367 27.20 -0.50 -1.22
C ASP A 367 28.45 -1.29 -1.61
N ASP A 368 28.26 -2.45 -2.24
CA ASP A 368 29.31 -3.28 -2.83
C ASP A 368 30.11 -2.50 -3.87
N PHE A 369 29.43 -1.74 -4.75
CA PHE A 369 30.07 -0.84 -5.71
C PHE A 369 30.93 0.23 -5.01
N PHE A 370 30.35 1.02 -4.09
CA PHE A 370 31.06 2.12 -3.43
C PHE A 370 32.23 1.64 -2.55
N LYS A 371 32.14 0.43 -1.98
CA LYS A 371 33.19 -0.16 -1.16
C LYS A 371 34.37 -0.68 -1.98
N ASN A 372 34.10 -1.31 -3.12
CA ASN A 372 35.10 -2.07 -3.86
C ASN A 372 35.64 -1.37 -5.12
N GLU A 373 34.87 -0.46 -5.73
CA GLU A 373 35.31 0.31 -6.89
C GLU A 373 36.29 1.43 -6.50
N LYS A 374 37.25 1.72 -7.38
CA LYS A 374 38.25 2.79 -7.24
C LYS A 374 38.49 3.58 -8.53
N ASP A 375 37.99 3.13 -9.68
CA ASP A 375 38.18 3.79 -10.98
C ASP A 375 37.24 5.00 -11.13
N LEU A 376 37.81 6.17 -11.42
CA LEU A 376 37.06 7.40 -11.70
C LEU A 376 36.07 7.22 -12.86
N ARG A 377 36.40 6.41 -13.86
CA ARG A 377 35.51 6.18 -15.01
C ARG A 377 34.22 5.50 -14.61
N ALA A 378 34.25 4.63 -13.59
CA ALA A 378 33.06 4.00 -13.04
C ALA A 378 32.18 5.02 -12.30
N TYR A 379 32.78 5.92 -11.53
CA TYR A 379 32.06 7.03 -10.88
C TYR A 379 31.51 8.06 -11.87
N LYS A 380 32.23 8.31 -12.97
CA LYS A 380 31.73 9.12 -14.10
C LYS A 380 30.51 8.48 -14.74
N LEU A 381 30.59 7.18 -15.03
CA LEU A 381 29.46 6.43 -15.53
C LEU A 381 28.26 6.49 -14.57
N LEU A 382 28.48 6.33 -13.25
CA LEU A 382 27.42 6.50 -12.26
C LEU A 382 26.79 7.90 -12.33
N TYR A 383 27.61 8.96 -12.39
CA TYR A 383 27.11 10.33 -12.57
C TYR A 383 26.25 10.47 -13.83
N ASP A 384 26.72 9.95 -14.97
CA ASP A 384 26.02 10.06 -16.25
C ASP A 384 24.69 9.28 -16.21
N ILE A 385 24.67 8.08 -15.61
CA ILE A 385 23.44 7.30 -15.38
C ILE A 385 22.44 8.09 -14.53
N LEU A 386 22.89 8.67 -13.41
CA LEU A 386 22.02 9.45 -12.52
C LEU A 386 21.53 10.74 -13.18
N ASN A 387 22.35 11.37 -14.01
CA ASN A 387 21.98 12.59 -14.72
C ASN A 387 20.92 12.32 -15.80
N ASP A 388 20.91 11.11 -16.37
CA ASP A 388 20.04 10.74 -17.49
C ASP A 388 18.86 9.83 -17.14
N ILE A 389 18.76 9.33 -15.91
CA ILE A 389 17.61 8.54 -15.47
C ILE A 389 16.30 9.36 -15.55
N ARG A 390 15.20 8.74 -15.98
CA ARG A 390 13.84 9.30 -16.03
C ARG A 390 12.91 8.42 -15.22
N ILE A 391 12.34 8.98 -14.15
CA ILE A 391 11.50 8.31 -13.17
C ILE A 391 10.09 8.88 -13.24
N LEU A 392 9.09 8.02 -13.39
CA LEU A 392 7.68 8.41 -13.50
C LEU A 392 6.82 7.82 -12.39
N ASP A 393 5.92 8.64 -11.85
CA ASP A 393 4.67 8.17 -11.22
C ASP A 393 3.45 8.55 -12.08
N PRO A 394 2.74 7.58 -12.70
CA PRO A 394 1.62 7.86 -13.59
C PRO A 394 0.30 8.09 -12.87
N ALA A 395 0.25 8.01 -11.54
CA ALA A 395 -0.90 8.35 -10.71
C ALA A 395 -0.39 9.04 -9.43
N CYS A 396 0.30 10.17 -9.62
CA CYS A 396 1.21 10.69 -8.60
C CYS A 396 0.51 11.23 -7.35
N GLY A 397 -0.79 11.51 -7.41
CA GLY A 397 -1.56 12.05 -6.30
C GLY A 397 -0.86 13.26 -5.68
N SER A 398 -0.65 13.21 -4.36
CA SER A 398 0.04 14.25 -3.58
C SER A 398 1.56 14.32 -3.81
N GLY A 399 2.14 13.44 -4.63
CA GLY A 399 3.56 13.45 -5.00
C GLY A 399 4.48 12.64 -4.08
N HIS A 400 3.94 11.74 -3.25
CA HIS A 400 4.73 11.04 -2.23
C HIS A 400 5.82 10.11 -2.79
N PHE A 401 5.53 9.34 -3.85
CA PHE A 401 6.56 8.52 -4.51
C PHE A 401 7.64 9.37 -5.19
N LEU A 402 7.23 10.50 -5.78
CA LEU A 402 8.14 11.43 -6.44
C LEU A 402 9.13 12.03 -5.43
N GLU A 403 8.64 12.48 -4.28
CA GLU A 403 9.46 12.97 -3.18
C GLU A 403 10.47 11.91 -2.68
N ARG A 404 10.02 10.67 -2.46
CA ARG A 404 10.93 9.59 -2.05
C ARG A 404 11.96 9.23 -3.14
N ALA A 405 11.59 9.33 -4.42
CA ALA A 405 12.54 9.15 -5.52
C ALA A 405 13.59 10.28 -5.56
N VAL A 406 13.20 11.53 -5.28
CA VAL A 406 14.14 12.65 -5.12
C VAL A 406 15.14 12.33 -4.01
N GLU A 407 14.68 11.88 -2.85
CA GLU A 407 15.54 11.54 -1.71
C GLU A 407 16.53 10.42 -2.05
N VAL A 408 16.06 9.32 -2.65
CA VAL A 408 16.95 8.22 -3.08
C VAL A 408 18.03 8.71 -4.05
N LEU A 409 17.68 9.55 -5.03
CA LEU A 409 18.67 10.09 -5.97
C LEU A 409 19.68 10.99 -5.26
N VAL A 410 19.24 11.86 -4.35
CA VAL A 410 20.13 12.72 -3.55
C VAL A 410 21.09 11.88 -2.71
N ASP A 411 20.60 10.85 -2.02
CA ASP A 411 21.43 9.95 -1.22
C ASP A 411 22.55 9.32 -2.07
N ILE A 412 22.25 8.89 -3.31
CA ILE A 412 23.26 8.32 -4.22
C ILE A 412 24.25 9.41 -4.70
N TYR A 413 23.76 10.62 -5.03
CA TYR A 413 24.62 11.74 -5.45
C TYR A 413 25.56 12.20 -4.35
N GLU A 414 25.12 12.23 -3.09
CA GLU A 414 25.96 12.57 -1.93
C GLU A 414 27.06 11.54 -1.75
N ARG A 415 26.72 10.24 -1.73
CA ARG A 415 27.70 9.15 -1.67
C ARG A 415 28.72 9.23 -2.81
N LEU A 416 28.26 9.53 -4.02
CA LEU A 416 29.13 9.74 -5.17
C LEU A 416 30.07 10.93 -4.97
N ARG A 417 29.53 12.08 -4.53
CA ARG A 417 30.32 13.29 -4.27
C ARG A 417 31.38 13.06 -3.21
N ASP A 418 31.02 12.44 -2.10
CA ASP A 418 31.93 12.17 -0.99
C ASP A 418 33.03 11.20 -1.41
N LYS A 419 32.68 10.14 -2.15
CA LYS A 419 33.66 9.17 -2.65
C LYS A 419 34.63 9.79 -3.65
N VAL A 420 34.13 10.64 -4.55
CA VAL A 420 34.97 11.36 -5.53
C VAL A 420 35.93 12.33 -4.82
N LYS A 421 35.49 13.01 -3.75
CA LYS A 421 36.35 13.85 -2.90
C LYS A 421 37.41 13.03 -2.16
N GLU A 422 37.02 11.90 -1.57
CA GLU A 422 37.92 10.99 -0.84
C GLU A 422 39.07 10.52 -1.74
N LEU A 423 38.77 10.21 -3.01
CA LEU A 423 39.75 9.76 -3.99
C LEU A 423 40.60 10.88 -4.61
N GLY A 424 40.35 12.15 -4.25
CA GLY A 424 41.17 13.29 -4.65
C GLY A 424 41.05 13.70 -6.12
N PHE A 425 39.92 13.42 -6.77
CA PHE A 425 39.73 13.72 -8.19
C PHE A 425 39.41 15.20 -8.47
N ASP A 426 39.81 15.69 -9.65
CA ASP A 426 39.60 17.08 -10.05
C ASP A 426 38.13 17.41 -10.35
N GLY A 427 37.80 18.70 -10.25
CA GLY A 427 36.45 19.25 -10.27
C GLY A 427 35.62 19.10 -11.55
N ASN A 428 36.09 18.38 -12.58
CA ASN A 428 35.41 18.33 -13.88
C ASN A 428 34.20 17.37 -13.94
N LEU A 429 34.03 16.48 -12.97
CA LEU A 429 32.98 15.46 -12.99
C LEU A 429 31.57 16.03 -12.78
N PHE A 430 31.47 17.03 -11.89
CA PHE A 430 30.22 17.61 -11.40
C PHE A 430 30.04 19.05 -11.88
N ILE A 431 30.19 19.27 -13.19
CA ILE A 431 29.95 20.58 -13.78
C ILE A 431 28.56 20.58 -14.44
N ILE A 432 27.69 21.47 -13.98
CA ILE A 432 26.40 21.75 -14.63
C ILE A 432 26.45 23.09 -15.36
N LYS A 433 25.74 23.18 -16.49
CA LYS A 433 25.54 24.45 -17.21
C LYS A 433 24.25 25.10 -16.70
N VAL A 434 24.36 26.32 -16.21
CA VAL A 434 23.22 27.09 -15.68
C VAL A 434 23.28 28.54 -16.16
N ALA A 435 22.12 29.14 -16.37
CA ALA A 435 21.99 30.57 -16.59
C ALA A 435 21.87 31.31 -15.25
N ASP A 436 22.57 32.44 -15.12
CA ASP A 436 22.29 33.40 -14.04
C ASP A 436 20.97 34.15 -14.27
N ASP A 437 20.62 35.02 -13.33
CA ASP A 437 19.37 35.81 -13.34
C ASP A 437 19.21 36.67 -14.62
N ASN A 438 20.33 37.15 -15.16
CA ASN A 438 20.38 37.98 -16.38
C ASN A 438 20.37 37.15 -17.67
N GLY A 439 20.58 35.83 -17.57
CA GLY A 439 20.65 34.90 -18.68
C GLY A 439 22.07 34.53 -19.10
N ASN A 440 23.12 34.98 -18.42
CA ASN A 440 24.48 34.60 -18.80
C ASN A 440 24.74 33.14 -18.44
N ILE A 441 25.24 32.36 -19.39
CA ILE A 441 25.51 30.93 -19.18
C ILE A 441 26.86 30.75 -18.50
N ARG A 442 26.88 29.99 -17.40
CA ARG A 442 28.09 29.64 -16.66
C ARG A 442 28.15 28.15 -16.35
N ASN A 443 29.36 27.65 -16.18
CA ASN A 443 29.65 26.32 -15.65
C ASN A 443 29.73 26.42 -14.13
N GLU A 444 28.97 25.59 -13.42
CA GLU A 444 28.94 25.55 -11.96
C GLU A 444 29.47 24.20 -11.47
N ASN A 445 30.50 24.24 -10.63
CA ASN A 445 31.14 23.05 -10.06
C ASN A 445 30.49 22.68 -8.72
N LEU A 446 29.79 21.54 -8.69
CA LEU A 446 29.06 21.08 -7.52
C LEU A 446 29.94 20.36 -6.46
N LEU A 447 31.21 20.08 -6.74
CA LEU A 447 32.12 19.48 -5.76
C LEU A 447 32.61 20.49 -4.70
N SER A 448 32.79 21.75 -5.09
CA SER A 448 33.44 22.78 -4.25
C SER A 448 32.49 23.59 -3.37
N ILE A 449 31.18 23.49 -3.59
CA ILE A 449 30.14 24.19 -2.82
C ILE A 449 29.84 23.49 -1.49
N ASP A 450 29.16 24.16 -0.56
CA ASP A 450 28.74 23.51 0.69
C ASP A 450 27.65 22.44 0.47
N ASP A 451 27.42 21.60 1.47
CA ASP A 451 26.53 20.45 1.32
C ASP A 451 25.05 20.84 1.15
N GLU A 452 24.60 21.92 1.77
CA GLU A 452 23.22 22.41 1.62
C GLU A 452 23.02 23.04 0.24
N GLU A 453 23.99 23.84 -0.20
CA GLU A 453 24.01 24.37 -1.56
C GLU A 453 24.09 23.25 -2.60
N PHE A 454 24.88 22.19 -2.36
CA PHE A 454 24.93 21.00 -3.21
C PHE A 454 23.57 20.33 -3.34
N LYS A 455 22.95 19.95 -2.20
CA LYS A 455 21.62 19.34 -2.17
C LYS A 455 20.59 20.20 -2.89
N MET A 456 20.60 21.52 -2.67
CA MET A 456 19.70 22.45 -3.35
C MET A 456 19.92 22.44 -4.88
N ARG A 457 21.16 22.63 -5.34
CA ARG A 457 21.49 22.74 -6.77
C ARG A 457 21.24 21.45 -7.52
N ILE A 458 21.61 20.29 -6.97
CA ILE A 458 21.37 19.00 -7.61
C ILE A 458 19.88 18.66 -7.67
N LYS A 459 19.13 18.93 -6.59
CA LYS A 459 17.68 18.75 -6.57
C LYS A 459 16.99 19.62 -7.61
N PHE A 460 17.35 20.90 -7.65
CA PHE A 460 16.71 21.86 -8.54
C PHE A 460 17.10 21.65 -10.00
N HIS A 461 18.39 21.69 -10.35
CA HIS A 461 18.81 21.70 -11.76
C HIS A 461 18.78 20.33 -12.44
N VAL A 462 18.86 19.24 -11.68
CA VAL A 462 18.95 17.89 -12.26
C VAL A 462 17.74 17.04 -11.86
N ILE A 463 17.55 16.79 -10.58
CA ILE A 463 16.60 15.76 -10.14
C ILE A 463 15.14 16.17 -10.44
N VAL A 464 14.66 17.27 -9.88
CA VAL A 464 13.25 17.70 -10.04
C VAL A 464 12.97 18.20 -11.46
N SER A 465 13.93 18.84 -12.11
CA SER A 465 13.76 19.43 -13.45
C SER A 465 13.88 18.43 -14.60
N LYS A 466 14.69 17.37 -14.43
CA LYS A 466 15.07 16.47 -15.52
C LYS A 466 14.82 14.99 -15.22
N ASN A 467 14.87 14.54 -13.96
CA ASN A 467 14.73 13.12 -13.64
C ASN A 467 13.32 12.72 -13.17
N ILE A 468 12.55 13.61 -12.54
CA ILE A 468 11.28 13.28 -11.89
C ILE A 468 10.07 13.74 -12.73
N TYR A 469 9.13 12.82 -12.97
CA TYR A 469 7.92 13.02 -13.77
C TYR A 469 6.68 12.49 -13.06
N GLY A 470 5.56 13.18 -13.21
CA GLY A 470 4.31 12.81 -12.55
C GLY A 470 3.09 13.17 -13.38
N VAL A 471 2.08 12.30 -13.37
CA VAL A 471 0.78 12.59 -13.98
C VAL A 471 -0.33 12.22 -13.01
N ASP A 472 -1.34 13.08 -12.89
CA ASP A 472 -2.57 12.76 -12.17
C ASP A 472 -3.78 13.38 -12.87
N ILE A 473 -4.95 12.75 -12.79
CA ILE A 473 -6.17 13.29 -13.41
C ILE A 473 -6.72 14.51 -12.64
N ASN A 474 -6.45 14.57 -11.34
CA ASN A 474 -6.89 15.61 -10.43
C ASN A 474 -5.91 16.79 -10.41
N GLU A 475 -6.37 17.95 -10.88
CA GLU A 475 -5.59 19.21 -10.91
C GLU A 475 -5.13 19.64 -9.51
N SER A 476 -5.96 19.44 -8.48
CA SER A 476 -5.61 19.79 -7.10
C SER A 476 -4.47 18.93 -6.57
N ALA A 477 -4.49 17.62 -6.87
CA ALA A 477 -3.41 16.70 -6.49
C ALA A 477 -2.09 17.09 -7.15
N VAL A 478 -2.13 17.44 -8.44
CA VAL A 478 -0.98 18.00 -9.18
C VAL A 478 -0.46 19.27 -8.50
N GLY A 479 -1.33 20.19 -8.07
CA GLY A 479 -0.93 21.38 -7.32
C GLY A 479 -0.18 21.07 -6.02
N ILE A 480 -0.68 20.11 -5.25
CA ILE A 480 -0.08 19.62 -3.99
C ILE A 480 1.28 18.97 -4.25
N SER A 481 1.38 18.10 -5.25
CA SER A 481 2.65 17.45 -5.65
C SER A 481 3.73 18.48 -5.98
N LYS A 482 3.37 19.54 -6.72
CA LYS A 482 4.29 20.64 -7.06
C LYS A 482 4.75 21.42 -5.85
N ALA A 483 3.85 21.71 -4.90
CA ALA A 483 4.19 22.38 -3.65
C ALA A 483 5.14 21.52 -2.78
N ARG A 484 4.88 20.21 -2.69
CA ARG A 484 5.74 19.27 -1.96
C ARG A 484 7.16 19.23 -2.54
N LEU A 485 7.30 19.12 -3.86
CA LEU A 485 8.61 19.14 -4.51
C LEU A 485 9.32 20.49 -4.31
N PHE A 486 8.62 21.62 -4.39
CA PHE A 486 9.20 22.92 -4.09
C PHE A 486 9.78 22.99 -2.67
N LEU A 487 9.03 22.55 -1.67
CA LEU A 487 9.49 22.61 -0.28
C LEU A 487 10.65 21.66 0.00
N SER A 488 10.68 20.51 -0.68
CA SER A 488 11.82 19.60 -0.64
C SER A 488 13.13 20.24 -1.13
N ILE A 489 13.05 21.32 -1.91
CA ILE A 489 14.16 22.17 -2.33
C ILE A 489 14.33 23.34 -1.35
N ALA A 490 13.23 24.04 -1.02
CA ALA A 490 13.23 25.23 -0.18
C ALA A 490 13.76 24.99 1.24
N LYS A 491 13.74 23.74 1.71
CA LYS A 491 14.38 23.37 2.99
C LYS A 491 15.88 23.61 3.05
N HIS A 492 16.53 23.61 1.89
CA HIS A 492 17.96 23.91 1.74
C HIS A 492 18.23 25.41 1.50
N PHE A 493 17.19 26.27 1.52
CA PHE A 493 17.39 27.70 1.35
C PHE A 493 17.98 28.35 2.59
N ASP A 494 18.92 29.26 2.37
CA ASP A 494 19.57 30.11 3.38
C ASP A 494 19.74 31.51 2.78
N LYS A 495 18.87 32.46 3.19
CA LYS A 495 18.90 33.84 2.71
C LYS A 495 20.21 34.55 3.10
N GLU A 496 20.71 34.31 4.31
CA GLU A 496 21.90 35.00 4.83
C GLU A 496 23.16 34.65 4.02
N LYS A 497 23.23 33.42 3.51
CA LYS A 497 24.31 32.94 2.65
C LYS A 497 24.07 33.20 1.14
N GLY A 498 22.91 33.71 0.76
CA GLY A 498 22.52 33.84 -0.65
C GLY A 498 22.26 32.51 -1.35
N ILE A 499 21.95 31.45 -0.60
CA ILE A 499 21.69 30.10 -1.11
C ILE A 499 20.18 29.96 -1.29
N PHE A 500 19.68 30.32 -2.47
CA PHE A 500 18.29 30.10 -2.85
C PHE A 500 18.15 30.19 -4.37
N VAL A 501 17.04 29.69 -4.89
CA VAL A 501 16.73 29.75 -6.33
C VAL A 501 15.33 30.32 -6.54
N ARG A 502 15.11 30.95 -7.69
CA ARG A 502 13.74 31.15 -8.17
C ARG A 502 13.15 29.77 -8.41
N PHE A 503 11.88 29.55 -8.10
CA PHE A 503 11.15 28.36 -8.52
C PHE A 503 10.25 28.74 -9.71
N PRO A 504 10.78 28.74 -10.96
CA PRO A 504 9.97 28.93 -12.15
C PRO A 504 8.88 27.87 -12.28
N ASN A 505 8.17 27.90 -13.40
CA ASN A 505 7.33 26.79 -13.85
C ASN A 505 8.09 25.47 -14.17
N VAL A 506 9.21 25.20 -13.49
CA VAL A 506 10.10 24.03 -13.58
C VAL A 506 9.40 22.71 -13.31
N HIS A 507 8.26 22.76 -12.64
CA HIS A 507 7.40 21.63 -12.35
C HIS A 507 6.60 21.12 -13.57
N PHE A 508 6.97 21.50 -14.80
CA PHE A 508 6.29 21.10 -16.03
C PHE A 508 6.32 19.58 -16.25
N ASN A 509 7.23 18.85 -15.59
CA ASN A 509 7.22 17.38 -15.59
C ASN A 509 6.06 16.78 -14.78
N ILE A 510 5.36 17.59 -13.99
CA ILE A 510 4.16 17.21 -13.24
C ILE A 510 2.94 17.82 -13.93
N ARG A 511 2.11 16.97 -14.54
CA ARG A 511 1.00 17.41 -15.40
C ARG A 511 -0.33 16.81 -14.95
N ASP A 512 -1.41 17.55 -15.18
CA ASP A 512 -2.73 16.95 -15.07
C ASP A 512 -3.09 16.23 -16.38
N GLY A 513 -3.75 15.08 -16.28
CA GLY A 513 -4.06 14.28 -17.46
C GLY A 513 -4.55 12.90 -17.12
N ASN A 514 -5.18 12.26 -18.12
CA ASN A 514 -5.63 10.89 -17.97
C ASN A 514 -4.54 9.93 -18.43
N SER A 515 -3.78 9.38 -17.49
CA SER A 515 -2.67 8.47 -17.77
C SER A 515 -3.05 7.26 -18.63
N LEU A 516 -4.31 6.81 -18.56
CA LEU A 516 -4.79 5.63 -19.28
C LEU A 516 -5.39 5.93 -20.66
N ILE A 517 -5.72 7.18 -20.98
CA ILE A 517 -6.40 7.55 -22.23
C ILE A 517 -5.51 8.53 -23.00
N GLY A 518 -5.17 8.18 -24.24
CA GLY A 518 -4.22 8.91 -25.07
C GLY A 518 -3.07 8.01 -25.52
N TYR A 519 -2.33 8.46 -26.52
CA TYR A 519 -1.17 7.74 -27.08
C TYR A 519 -0.06 7.56 -26.04
N ALA A 520 0.35 6.31 -25.79
CA ALA A 520 1.57 6.01 -25.03
C ALA A 520 2.84 6.24 -25.88
N ARG A 521 2.82 5.72 -27.12
CA ARG A 521 3.83 5.90 -28.15
C ARG A 521 3.14 6.05 -29.50
N MET A 522 3.79 6.71 -30.46
CA MET A 522 3.30 6.76 -31.83
C MET A 522 4.18 5.84 -32.69
N LYS A 523 3.59 4.80 -33.29
CA LYS A 523 4.35 3.83 -34.10
C LYS A 523 4.68 4.42 -35.46
N LYS A 524 5.95 4.37 -35.86
CA LYS A 524 6.36 4.64 -37.25
C LYS A 524 5.68 3.59 -38.14
N PRO A 525 4.90 3.98 -39.17
CA PRO A 525 4.21 3.01 -40.02
C PRO A 525 5.21 2.08 -40.74
N GLU A 526 4.93 0.78 -40.76
CA GLU A 526 5.80 -0.27 -41.31
C GLU A 526 5.81 -0.34 -42.85
N ARG A 527 4.96 0.43 -43.55
CA ARG A 527 4.88 0.43 -45.03
C ARG A 527 5.31 1.77 -45.62
N THR A 528 5.93 1.67 -46.80
CA THR A 528 6.46 2.73 -47.67
C THR A 528 5.71 4.05 -47.58
N LEU A 529 6.48 5.15 -47.50
CA LEU A 529 6.05 6.52 -47.80
C LEU A 529 5.06 6.49 -48.98
N ASP A 530 3.79 6.79 -48.74
CA ASP A 530 2.81 7.38 -49.69
C ASP A 530 1.35 7.02 -49.40
N ALA A 531 1.02 6.06 -48.54
CA ALA A 531 -0.38 5.76 -48.19
C ALA A 531 -0.88 6.49 -46.92
N TRP A 532 -0.89 7.82 -47.01
CA TRP A 532 -1.69 8.82 -46.27
C TRP A 532 -2.12 8.51 -44.82
N LEU A 533 -1.21 8.77 -43.86
CA LEU A 533 -1.61 9.36 -42.57
C LEU A 533 -1.92 10.84 -42.82
N LYS A 534 -3.14 11.11 -43.27
CA LYS A 534 -3.66 12.47 -43.37
C LYS A 534 -4.33 12.86 -42.08
N PHE A 535 -3.65 13.68 -41.31
CA PHE A 535 -4.07 14.08 -39.97
C PHE A 535 -4.90 15.37 -40.01
N GLY A 536 -6.22 15.31 -40.23
CA GLY A 536 -7.05 16.52 -40.33
C GLY A 536 -8.56 16.34 -40.12
N SER A 537 -9.24 17.45 -39.79
CA SER A 537 -10.71 17.57 -39.74
C SER A 537 -11.21 18.73 -40.62
N GLU A 538 -12.46 18.65 -41.08
CA GLU A 538 -13.10 19.66 -41.95
C GLU A 538 -13.36 21.02 -41.26
N LYS A 539 -13.19 21.12 -39.93
CA LYS A 539 -13.63 22.27 -39.11
C LYS A 539 -12.55 23.31 -38.77
N ILE A 540 -11.31 23.14 -39.22
CA ILE A 540 -10.18 23.98 -38.78
C ILE A 540 -9.93 25.11 -39.79
N GLU A 541 -10.84 26.08 -39.86
CA GLU A 541 -10.61 27.33 -40.64
C GLU A 541 -10.18 28.53 -39.79
N GLU A 542 -10.09 28.39 -38.46
CA GLU A 542 -9.93 29.55 -37.55
C GLU A 542 -8.60 29.64 -36.76
N LEU A 543 -7.68 28.68 -36.83
CA LEU A 543 -6.40 28.75 -36.10
C LEU A 543 -5.33 29.57 -36.85
N LYS A 544 -5.59 30.87 -37.09
CA LYS A 544 -4.64 31.84 -37.69
C LYS A 544 -3.80 32.59 -36.65
N GLU A 545 -3.21 31.90 -35.67
CA GLU A 545 -2.33 32.56 -34.68
C GLU A 545 -0.90 32.01 -34.72
N GLU A 546 0.06 32.90 -34.97
CA GLU A 546 1.49 32.64 -34.90
C GLU A 546 1.94 32.41 -33.45
N PHE A 547 2.77 31.39 -33.20
CA PHE A 547 3.63 31.29 -32.02
C PHE A 547 4.56 32.51 -32.02
N LYS A 548 4.25 33.51 -31.19
CA LYS A 548 5.02 34.76 -31.11
C LYS A 548 6.17 34.60 -30.12
N VAL A 549 7.39 34.69 -30.62
CA VAL A 549 8.59 34.85 -29.77
C VAL A 549 8.74 36.34 -29.49
N VAL A 550 8.70 36.74 -28.21
CA VAL A 550 9.00 38.12 -27.82
C VAL A 550 10.44 38.46 -28.20
N SER A 551 10.71 39.67 -28.68
CA SER A 551 12.01 40.05 -29.26
C SER A 551 13.19 39.74 -28.34
N GLU A 552 13.04 39.98 -27.04
CA GLU A 552 14.07 39.70 -26.01
C GLU A 552 14.37 38.21 -25.84
N LEU A 553 13.41 37.31 -26.08
CA LEU A 553 13.62 35.87 -26.00
C LEU A 553 14.36 35.35 -27.25
N GLY A 554 14.18 35.99 -28.40
CA GLY A 554 14.73 35.51 -29.68
C GLY A 554 16.25 35.44 -29.72
N ASP A 555 16.93 36.49 -29.27
CA ASP A 555 18.40 36.53 -29.23
C ASP A 555 18.96 35.57 -28.18
N TYR A 556 18.30 35.47 -27.03
CA TYR A 556 18.65 34.52 -25.98
C TYR A 556 18.59 33.06 -26.45
N LEU A 557 17.51 32.66 -27.14
CA LEU A 557 17.37 31.31 -27.68
C LEU A 557 18.54 30.96 -28.63
N LYS A 558 18.94 31.89 -29.51
CA LYS A 558 20.07 31.68 -30.42
C LYS A 558 21.39 31.49 -29.67
N GLU A 559 21.63 32.26 -28.62
CA GLU A 559 22.85 32.17 -27.82
C GLU A 559 22.93 30.82 -27.10
N VAL A 560 21.88 30.46 -26.34
CA VAL A 560 21.89 29.20 -25.57
C VAL A 560 21.93 27.98 -26.49
N SER A 561 21.21 28.02 -27.61
CA SER A 561 21.24 26.95 -28.61
C SER A 561 22.67 26.69 -29.14
N LYS A 562 23.46 27.75 -29.36
CA LYS A 562 24.89 27.62 -29.70
C LYS A 562 25.73 27.03 -28.56
N VAL A 563 25.50 27.47 -27.31
CA VAL A 563 26.23 26.95 -26.12
C VAL A 563 25.93 25.48 -25.85
N LEU A 564 24.72 25.03 -26.18
CA LEU A 564 24.29 23.64 -26.13
C LEU A 564 24.73 22.82 -27.36
N ASN A 565 25.39 23.44 -28.35
CA ASN A 565 25.77 22.82 -29.62
C ASN A 565 24.58 22.18 -30.38
N GLN A 566 23.39 22.77 -30.25
CA GLN A 566 22.21 22.32 -30.99
C GLN A 566 22.37 22.62 -32.48
N LYS A 567 21.97 21.66 -33.33
CA LYS A 567 22.05 21.83 -34.79
C LYS A 567 20.91 22.69 -35.32
N GLY A 568 21.19 23.55 -36.30
CA GLY A 568 20.20 24.36 -37.01
C GLY A 568 20.00 25.76 -36.43
N ASP A 569 18.90 26.41 -36.81
CA ASP A 569 18.53 27.75 -36.35
C ASP A 569 17.20 27.66 -35.60
N ILE A 570 17.25 27.84 -34.28
CA ILE A 570 16.09 27.68 -33.39
C ILE A 570 14.94 28.63 -33.72
N LEU A 571 15.21 29.82 -34.27
CA LEU A 571 14.13 30.73 -34.65
C LEU A 571 13.44 30.28 -35.94
N LYS A 572 14.20 29.76 -36.92
CA LYS A 572 13.62 29.14 -38.12
C LYS A 572 12.84 27.87 -37.79
N ASP A 573 13.31 27.11 -36.81
CA ASP A 573 12.58 25.95 -36.27
C ASP A 573 11.21 26.38 -35.71
N ILE A 574 11.14 27.47 -34.94
CA ILE A 574 9.87 28.00 -34.42
C ILE A 574 8.96 28.54 -35.54
N GLU A 575 9.51 29.22 -36.56
CA GLU A 575 8.76 29.62 -37.76
C GLU A 575 8.17 28.41 -38.50
N GLU A 576 8.93 27.30 -38.55
CA GLU A 576 8.46 26.05 -39.15
C GLU A 576 7.30 25.45 -38.34
N LEU A 577 7.27 25.56 -37.00
CA LEU A 577 6.11 25.15 -36.20
C LEU A 577 4.82 25.88 -36.62
N ASN A 578 4.90 27.17 -36.94
CA ASN A 578 3.75 27.96 -37.44
C ASN A 578 3.26 27.45 -38.81
N LYS A 579 4.19 27.06 -39.69
CA LYS A 579 3.83 26.45 -40.98
C LYS A 579 3.23 25.07 -40.81
N ILE A 580 3.72 24.28 -39.84
CA ILE A 580 3.23 22.93 -39.57
C ILE A 580 1.82 22.99 -38.96
N ILE A 581 1.60 23.81 -37.93
CA ILE A 581 0.30 23.88 -37.24
C ILE A 581 -0.83 24.38 -38.16
N SER A 582 -0.51 25.21 -39.16
CA SER A 582 -1.48 25.71 -40.15
C SER A 582 -1.84 24.69 -41.23
N LYS A 583 -1.13 23.55 -41.33
CA LYS A 583 -1.51 22.49 -42.28
C LYS A 583 -2.85 21.86 -41.86
N LYS A 584 -3.76 21.68 -42.83
CA LYS A 584 -4.98 20.89 -42.64
C LYS A 584 -4.66 19.45 -42.27
N GLU A 585 -3.60 18.90 -42.88
CA GLU A 585 -3.13 17.55 -42.66
C GLU A 585 -1.64 17.55 -42.30
N LEU A 586 -1.29 16.94 -41.19
CA LEU A 586 0.11 16.72 -40.79
C LEU A 586 0.62 15.42 -41.43
N SER A 587 1.94 15.33 -41.64
CA SER A 587 2.62 14.06 -41.94
C SER A 587 3.40 13.56 -40.72
N TRP A 588 3.82 12.28 -40.71
CA TRP A 588 4.73 11.77 -39.67
C TRP A 588 6.03 12.58 -39.59
N LEU A 589 6.57 12.98 -40.74
CA LEU A 589 7.79 13.79 -40.81
C LEU A 589 7.60 15.18 -40.18
N ASP A 590 6.44 15.81 -40.41
CA ASP A 590 6.11 17.07 -39.74
C ASP A 590 6.09 16.90 -38.22
N PHE A 591 5.51 15.79 -37.78
CA PHE A 591 5.35 15.52 -36.36
C PHE A 591 6.70 15.18 -35.67
N GLU A 592 7.56 14.41 -36.33
CA GLU A 592 8.94 14.16 -35.88
C GLU A 592 9.73 15.46 -35.76
N LYS A 593 9.55 16.41 -36.70
CA LYS A 593 10.16 17.74 -36.60
C LYS A 593 9.64 18.50 -35.37
N VAL A 594 8.32 18.51 -35.13
CA VAL A 594 7.73 19.19 -33.97
C VAL A 594 8.32 18.64 -32.67
N LEU A 595 8.44 17.32 -32.54
CA LEU A 595 9.02 16.67 -31.35
C LEU A 595 10.48 17.09 -31.13
N LYS A 596 11.31 17.10 -32.17
CA LYS A 596 12.72 17.55 -32.08
C LYS A 596 12.85 19.03 -31.72
N ILE A 597 11.99 19.88 -32.28
CA ILE A 597 12.01 21.32 -31.96
C ILE A 597 11.61 21.53 -30.50
N LYS A 598 10.59 20.80 -30.03
CA LYS A 598 10.14 20.86 -28.64
C LYS A 598 11.23 20.39 -27.68
N GLU A 599 11.91 19.29 -27.98
CA GLU A 599 13.05 18.79 -27.21
C GLU A 599 14.15 19.85 -27.07
N LYS A 600 14.56 20.50 -28.17
CA LYS A 600 15.55 21.60 -28.12
C LYS A 600 15.11 22.73 -27.18
N LEU A 601 13.84 23.12 -27.24
CA LEU A 601 13.29 24.18 -26.38
C LEU A 601 13.26 23.76 -24.91
N VAL A 602 13.00 22.48 -24.62
CA VAL A 602 13.08 21.91 -23.25
C VAL A 602 14.52 21.92 -22.75
N GLU A 603 15.49 21.52 -23.56
CA GLU A 603 16.92 21.59 -23.18
C GLU A 603 17.37 23.01 -22.86
N ILE A 604 16.95 24.00 -23.66
CA ILE A 604 17.20 25.41 -23.38
C ILE A 604 16.56 25.78 -22.04
N LEU A 605 15.30 25.41 -21.80
CA LEU A 605 14.60 25.69 -20.55
C LEU A 605 15.34 25.14 -19.32
N LEU A 606 15.90 23.93 -19.40
CA LEU A 606 16.64 23.29 -18.30
C LEU A 606 17.92 24.06 -17.92
N VAL A 607 18.59 24.69 -18.87
CA VAL A 607 19.74 25.57 -18.58
C VAL A 607 19.26 26.92 -18.06
N SER A 608 18.14 27.41 -18.59
CA SER A 608 17.58 28.73 -18.32
C SER A 608 16.79 28.83 -17.02
N LEU A 609 16.68 27.76 -16.21
CA LEU A 609 15.73 27.68 -15.09
C LEU A 609 15.82 28.89 -14.15
N ASN A 610 17.01 29.32 -13.73
CA ASN A 610 17.12 30.44 -12.79
C ASN A 610 17.10 31.84 -13.47
N SER A 611 16.93 31.92 -14.80
CA SER A 611 16.95 33.19 -15.55
C SER A 611 15.57 33.82 -15.71
N LYS A 612 15.53 35.13 -16.01
CA LYS A 612 14.30 35.83 -16.41
C LYS A 612 13.60 35.23 -17.65
N TYR A 613 14.31 34.49 -18.50
CA TYR A 613 13.76 33.90 -19.73
C TYR A 613 13.01 32.58 -19.52
N ALA A 614 13.10 31.95 -18.34
CA ALA A 614 12.41 30.69 -18.05
C ALA A 614 10.89 30.79 -18.19
N ILE A 615 10.29 31.89 -17.72
CA ILE A 615 8.84 32.13 -17.75
C ILE A 615 8.31 32.24 -19.19
N PRO A 616 8.81 33.16 -20.03
CA PRO A 616 8.33 33.28 -21.40
C PRO A 616 8.62 32.03 -22.24
N LEU A 617 9.75 31.34 -22.01
CA LEU A 617 10.05 30.07 -22.69
C LEU A 617 9.07 28.96 -22.31
N ASN A 618 8.77 28.81 -21.02
CA ASN A 618 7.76 27.85 -20.58
C ASN A 618 6.35 28.19 -21.11
N LYS A 619 6.01 29.48 -21.23
CA LYS A 619 4.76 29.91 -21.87
C LYS A 619 4.71 29.45 -23.33
N LEU A 620 5.79 29.66 -24.09
CA LEU A 620 5.90 29.19 -25.48
C LEU A 620 5.69 27.67 -25.58
N LEU A 621 6.35 26.89 -24.72
CA LEU A 621 6.18 25.42 -24.68
C LEU A 621 4.73 25.01 -24.36
N ARG A 622 4.05 25.70 -23.44
CA ARG A 622 2.63 25.45 -23.12
C ARG A 622 1.72 25.76 -24.30
N ASP A 623 1.96 26.87 -24.99
CA ASP A 623 1.18 27.26 -26.17
C ASP A 623 1.35 26.24 -27.31
N ILE A 624 2.58 25.75 -27.52
CA ILE A 624 2.88 24.65 -28.46
C ILE A 624 2.10 23.39 -28.04
N ASN A 625 2.19 22.99 -26.78
CA ASN A 625 1.52 21.78 -26.30
C ASN A 625 0.01 21.83 -26.53
N LYS A 626 -0.62 22.93 -26.12
CA LYS A 626 -2.07 23.12 -26.23
C LYS A 626 -2.55 22.94 -27.68
N LYS A 627 -1.94 23.66 -28.63
CA LYS A 627 -2.38 23.65 -30.03
C LYS A 627 -2.20 22.29 -30.71
N PHE A 628 -1.10 21.59 -30.42
CA PHE A 628 -0.87 20.27 -31.01
C PHE A 628 -1.68 19.16 -30.33
N ASN A 629 -1.96 19.26 -29.02
CA ASN A 629 -2.84 18.33 -28.33
C ASN A 629 -4.28 18.38 -28.88
N GLU A 630 -4.79 19.56 -29.24
CA GLU A 630 -6.10 19.67 -29.90
C GLU A 630 -6.17 18.82 -31.18
N LYS A 631 -5.10 18.81 -31.99
CA LYS A 631 -5.01 17.94 -33.18
C LYS A 631 -4.86 16.46 -32.82
N LEU A 632 -4.05 16.13 -31.83
CA LEU A 632 -3.83 14.75 -31.38
C LEU A 632 -5.09 14.14 -30.77
N ASP A 633 -5.89 14.93 -30.05
CA ASP A 633 -7.16 14.53 -29.47
C ASP A 633 -8.15 14.10 -30.57
N GLU A 634 -8.32 14.93 -31.60
CA GLU A 634 -9.18 14.60 -32.75
C GLU A 634 -8.72 13.33 -33.46
N MET A 635 -7.41 13.18 -33.66
CA MET A 635 -6.83 11.99 -34.27
C MET A 635 -7.08 10.74 -33.43
N PHE A 636 -6.81 10.81 -32.13
CA PHE A 636 -6.99 9.72 -31.20
C PHE A 636 -8.45 9.26 -31.17
N VAL A 637 -9.40 10.21 -31.19
CA VAL A 637 -10.83 9.89 -31.22
C VAL A 637 -11.19 9.04 -32.44
N LYS A 638 -10.73 9.47 -33.62
CA LYS A 638 -11.02 8.79 -34.90
C LYS A 638 -10.31 7.44 -35.02
N GLU A 639 -9.01 7.38 -34.68
CA GLU A 639 -8.19 6.17 -34.84
C GLU A 639 -8.71 5.00 -34.00
N PHE A 640 -9.12 5.28 -32.76
CA PHE A 640 -9.62 4.25 -31.84
C PHE A 640 -11.15 4.10 -31.86
N GLY A 641 -11.86 4.90 -32.68
CA GLY A 641 -13.32 4.88 -32.80
C GLY A 641 -14.04 5.16 -31.48
N ILE A 642 -13.50 6.05 -30.64
CA ILE A 642 -14.03 6.24 -29.27
C ILE A 642 -15.31 7.09 -29.23
N GLU A 643 -15.62 7.77 -30.34
CA GLU A 643 -16.82 8.61 -30.49
C GLU A 643 -18.14 7.86 -30.29
N GLU A 644 -18.17 6.55 -30.54
CA GLU A 644 -19.34 5.69 -30.28
C GLU A 644 -19.59 5.48 -28.78
N TYR A 645 -18.55 5.64 -27.94
CA TYR A 645 -18.58 5.31 -26.52
C TYR A 645 -18.59 6.54 -25.60
N VAL A 646 -18.56 7.74 -26.18
CA VAL A 646 -18.52 9.01 -25.45
C VAL A 646 -19.67 9.88 -25.95
N SER A 647 -20.49 10.40 -25.04
CA SER A 647 -21.57 11.30 -25.48
C SER A 647 -21.00 12.55 -26.20
N PRO A 648 -21.67 13.06 -27.26
CA PRO A 648 -21.18 14.22 -28.02
C PRO A 648 -20.95 15.46 -27.15
N LYS A 649 -21.71 15.62 -26.07
CA LYS A 649 -21.54 16.69 -25.09
C LYS A 649 -20.19 16.59 -24.37
N ILE A 650 -19.83 15.40 -23.89
CA ILE A 650 -18.57 15.16 -23.16
C ILE A 650 -17.35 15.39 -24.05
N LEU A 651 -17.41 14.96 -25.33
CA LEU A 651 -16.34 15.24 -26.29
C LEU A 651 -16.20 16.75 -26.56
N ARG A 652 -17.31 17.46 -26.81
CA ARG A 652 -17.29 18.91 -27.06
C ARG A 652 -16.83 19.73 -25.85
N GLU A 653 -17.19 19.30 -24.64
CA GLU A 653 -16.79 19.96 -23.39
C GLU A 653 -15.38 19.56 -22.93
N GLY A 654 -14.68 18.67 -23.66
CA GLY A 654 -13.34 18.23 -23.30
C GLY A 654 -13.25 17.43 -21.99
N LYS A 655 -14.39 16.94 -21.48
CA LYS A 655 -14.48 16.33 -20.14
C LYS A 655 -13.80 14.97 -20.01
N LEU A 656 -13.65 14.23 -21.11
CA LEU A 656 -12.78 13.07 -21.13
C LEU A 656 -11.34 13.58 -21.25
N LYS A 657 -10.58 13.77 -20.16
CA LYS A 657 -9.18 14.17 -20.29
C LYS A 657 -8.39 13.10 -21.07
N ARG A 658 -7.43 13.53 -21.89
CA ARG A 658 -6.50 12.70 -22.65
C ARG A 658 -5.07 13.15 -22.34
N PHE A 659 -4.13 12.21 -22.41
CA PHE A 659 -2.71 12.49 -22.17
C PHE A 659 -1.85 11.77 -23.21
N HIS A 660 -1.26 12.54 -24.13
CA HIS A 660 -0.43 12.02 -25.21
C HIS A 660 1.03 11.97 -24.77
N TRP A 661 1.40 10.92 -24.03
CA TRP A 661 2.68 10.77 -23.34
C TRP A 661 3.92 11.15 -24.14
N PHE A 662 4.07 10.59 -25.34
CA PHE A 662 5.25 10.84 -26.17
C PHE A 662 5.34 12.31 -26.61
N PHE A 663 4.19 13.00 -26.74
CA PHE A 663 4.15 14.40 -27.12
C PHE A 663 4.37 15.26 -25.89
N GLU A 664 3.68 14.97 -24.78
CA GLU A 664 3.81 15.68 -23.51
C GLU A 664 5.28 15.68 -23.05
N PHE A 665 5.91 14.52 -22.95
CA PHE A 665 7.29 14.35 -22.48
C PHE A 665 8.23 13.99 -23.65
N SER A 666 8.29 14.84 -24.67
CA SER A 666 9.14 14.63 -25.86
C SER A 666 10.58 14.23 -25.52
N GLU A 667 11.17 14.90 -24.52
CA GLU A 667 12.51 14.70 -23.97
C GLU A 667 12.75 13.31 -23.33
N VAL A 668 11.69 12.53 -23.12
CA VAL A 668 11.76 11.15 -22.62
C VAL A 668 11.62 10.13 -23.75
N PHE A 669 10.93 10.48 -24.84
CA PHE A 669 10.55 9.51 -25.87
C PHE A 669 11.36 9.63 -27.16
N VAL A 670 11.83 10.82 -27.54
CA VAL A 670 12.53 11.04 -28.82
C VAL A 670 13.85 10.27 -28.86
N ASP A 671 14.72 10.46 -27.86
CA ASP A 671 16.03 9.82 -27.81
C ASP A 671 16.13 8.65 -26.80
N ASN A 672 15.42 8.70 -25.66
CA ASN A 672 15.51 7.66 -24.60
C ASN A 672 14.51 6.51 -24.79
N GLY A 673 13.50 6.66 -25.66
CA GLY A 673 12.55 5.62 -25.99
C GLY A 673 11.62 5.20 -24.85
N GLY A 674 11.44 6.03 -23.82
CA GLY A 674 10.56 5.78 -22.67
C GLY A 674 11.21 6.12 -21.32
N PHE A 675 10.52 5.82 -20.24
CA PHE A 675 11.03 6.02 -18.87
C PHE A 675 11.97 4.89 -18.44
N ASP A 676 12.96 5.21 -17.61
CA ASP A 676 13.90 4.25 -17.04
C ASP A 676 13.30 3.49 -15.86
N VAL A 677 12.55 4.20 -15.02
CA VAL A 677 11.91 3.68 -13.81
C VAL A 677 10.48 4.19 -13.73
N ILE A 678 9.53 3.31 -13.42
CA ILE A 678 8.14 3.69 -13.15
C ILE A 678 7.72 3.13 -11.78
N ILE A 679 7.25 4.01 -10.90
CA ILE A 679 6.86 3.69 -9.52
C ILE A 679 5.52 4.35 -9.17
N GLY A 680 4.83 3.89 -8.12
CA GLY A 680 3.57 4.52 -7.73
C GLY A 680 2.58 3.62 -6.99
N ASN A 681 1.41 4.19 -6.71
CA ASN A 681 0.23 3.52 -6.16
C ASN A 681 -1.01 3.88 -6.99
N PRO A 682 -1.36 3.10 -8.01
CA PRO A 682 -2.52 3.40 -8.85
C PRO A 682 -3.84 3.19 -8.07
N PRO A 683 -4.94 3.85 -8.45
CA PRO A 683 -6.22 3.76 -7.77
C PRO A 683 -6.87 2.36 -7.85
N TYR A 684 -7.54 1.93 -6.76
CA TYR A 684 -8.16 0.60 -6.65
C TYR A 684 -9.66 0.62 -6.94
N VAL A 685 -10.03 0.97 -8.17
CA VAL A 685 -11.43 0.99 -8.60
C VAL A 685 -11.86 -0.41 -9.05
N ARG A 686 -12.92 -0.94 -8.41
CA ARG A 686 -13.52 -2.22 -8.78
C ARG A 686 -14.21 -2.12 -10.15
N GLN A 687 -14.23 -3.24 -10.87
CA GLN A 687 -14.76 -3.30 -12.23
C GLN A 687 -16.19 -2.75 -12.36
N GLU A 688 -17.05 -2.90 -11.36
CA GLU A 688 -18.43 -2.41 -11.39
C GLU A 688 -18.51 -0.87 -11.47
N ARG A 689 -17.52 -0.15 -10.93
CA ARG A 689 -17.51 1.31 -10.83
C ARG A 689 -16.71 2.02 -11.92
N ILE A 690 -16.03 1.28 -12.81
CA ILE A 690 -15.16 1.89 -13.84
C ILE A 690 -15.94 2.83 -14.79
N ASN A 691 -17.17 2.46 -15.16
CA ASN A 691 -18.01 3.31 -16.02
C ASN A 691 -18.64 4.51 -15.27
N ASP A 692 -18.53 4.55 -13.94
CA ASP A 692 -19.01 5.67 -13.12
C ASP A 692 -17.98 6.80 -13.02
N ILE A 693 -16.73 6.58 -13.45
CA ILE A 693 -15.63 7.55 -13.37
C ILE A 693 -15.99 8.83 -14.15
N VAL A 694 -16.53 8.69 -15.36
CA VAL A 694 -17.02 9.82 -16.16
C VAL A 694 -18.44 9.50 -16.64
N LYS A 695 -19.43 10.18 -16.07
CA LYS A 695 -20.84 10.00 -16.46
C LYS A 695 -21.02 10.26 -17.97
N GLY A 696 -21.67 9.32 -18.66
CA GLY A 696 -21.91 9.40 -20.10
C GLY A 696 -20.75 8.91 -20.98
N VAL A 697 -19.85 8.10 -20.41
CA VAL A 697 -18.73 7.45 -21.10
C VAL A 697 -18.73 5.95 -20.80
N ASP A 698 -18.67 5.11 -21.83
CA ASP A 698 -18.38 3.69 -21.66
C ASP A 698 -16.87 3.47 -21.58
N TYR A 699 -16.34 3.71 -20.39
CA TYR A 699 -14.91 3.71 -20.13
C TYR A 699 -14.27 2.34 -20.38
N LYS A 700 -14.98 1.25 -20.07
CA LYS A 700 -14.50 -0.12 -20.30
C LYS A 700 -14.33 -0.46 -21.77
N GLU A 701 -15.25 -0.02 -22.63
CA GLU A 701 -15.15 -0.24 -24.07
C GLU A 701 -13.93 0.49 -24.63
N ILE A 702 -13.70 1.74 -24.21
CA ILE A 702 -12.50 2.50 -24.58
C ILE A 702 -11.22 1.77 -24.14
N LEU A 703 -11.15 1.32 -22.87
CA LEU A 703 -10.00 0.56 -22.37
C LEU A 703 -9.77 -0.75 -23.16
N SER A 704 -10.82 -1.40 -23.64
CA SER A 704 -10.69 -2.63 -24.44
C SER A 704 -10.01 -2.41 -25.79
N LYS A 705 -10.17 -1.22 -26.38
CA LYS A 705 -9.51 -0.82 -27.64
C LYS A 705 -8.03 -0.51 -27.43
N LEU A 706 -7.70 0.05 -26.27
CA LEU A 706 -6.36 0.55 -25.97
C LEU A 706 -5.41 -0.52 -25.44
N TYR A 707 -5.91 -1.50 -24.67
CA TYR A 707 -5.05 -2.41 -23.91
C TYR A 707 -5.14 -3.85 -24.36
N LYS A 708 -3.98 -4.50 -24.47
CA LYS A 708 -3.87 -5.96 -24.64
C LYS A 708 -2.77 -6.51 -23.71
N PRO A 709 -3.04 -7.61 -22.97
CA PRO A 709 -4.31 -8.32 -22.89
C PRO A 709 -5.41 -7.51 -22.18
N TYR A 710 -6.67 -7.78 -22.53
CA TYR A 710 -7.86 -7.19 -21.87
C TYR A 710 -8.73 -8.27 -21.22
N ASP A 711 -9.28 -7.95 -20.05
CA ASP A 711 -10.41 -8.65 -19.46
C ASP A 711 -11.41 -7.66 -18.84
N LYS A 712 -12.71 -7.86 -19.09
CA LYS A 712 -13.78 -6.96 -18.63
C LYS A 712 -13.90 -6.89 -17.10
N MET A 713 -13.33 -7.86 -16.41
CA MET A 713 -13.31 -7.96 -14.94
C MET A 713 -12.01 -7.44 -14.32
N PHE A 714 -11.10 -6.86 -15.12
CA PHE A 714 -9.95 -6.16 -14.58
C PHE A 714 -10.39 -5.02 -13.66
N ASP A 715 -9.74 -4.93 -12.51
CA ASP A 715 -9.73 -3.69 -11.74
C ASP A 715 -8.83 -2.65 -12.43
N PHE A 716 -8.96 -1.41 -12.02
CA PHE A 716 -8.32 -0.28 -12.71
C PHE A 716 -6.79 -0.32 -12.64
N SER A 717 -6.22 -0.91 -11.58
CA SER A 717 -4.78 -1.03 -11.39
C SER A 717 -4.12 -1.87 -12.50
N MET A 718 -4.81 -2.87 -13.04
CA MET A 718 -4.29 -3.71 -14.14
C MET A 718 -4.00 -2.90 -15.41
N PHE A 719 -4.82 -1.88 -15.71
CA PHE A 719 -4.59 -1.01 -16.87
C PHE A 719 -3.39 -0.09 -16.67
N PHE A 720 -3.15 0.36 -15.43
CA PHE A 720 -1.93 1.10 -15.09
C PHE A 720 -0.68 0.24 -15.26
N ILE A 721 -0.70 -1.05 -14.89
CA ILE A 721 0.44 -1.95 -15.15
C ILE A 721 0.74 -2.02 -16.66
N LEU A 722 -0.29 -2.26 -17.48
CA LEU A 722 -0.12 -2.38 -18.94
C LEU A 722 0.39 -1.06 -19.54
N ARG A 723 -0.19 0.07 -19.13
CA ARG A 723 0.26 1.41 -19.55
C ARG A 723 1.71 1.66 -19.15
N SER A 724 2.08 1.41 -17.89
CA SER A 724 3.46 1.58 -17.42
C SER A 724 4.44 0.76 -18.25
N LEU A 725 4.13 -0.50 -18.57
CA LEU A 725 5.00 -1.33 -19.39
C LEU A 725 5.13 -0.81 -20.84
N GLU A 726 4.13 -0.12 -21.39
CA GLU A 726 4.26 0.57 -22.68
C GLU A 726 5.16 1.81 -22.58
N LEU A 727 5.05 2.58 -21.49
CA LEU A 727 5.81 3.81 -21.26
C LEU A 727 7.27 3.54 -20.86
N LEU A 728 7.54 2.41 -20.23
CA LEU A 728 8.87 2.00 -19.80
C LEU A 728 9.76 1.68 -21.00
N LYS A 729 11.02 2.08 -20.97
CA LYS A 729 12.01 1.67 -21.97
C LYS A 729 12.44 0.21 -21.78
N ASP A 730 13.04 -0.38 -22.79
CA ASP A 730 13.59 -1.73 -22.66
C ASP A 730 14.67 -1.78 -21.58
N LYS A 731 14.69 -2.85 -20.78
CA LYS A 731 15.51 -2.99 -19.56
C LYS A 731 15.20 -2.00 -18.44
N GLY A 732 14.18 -1.16 -18.57
CA GLY A 732 13.70 -0.30 -17.47
C GLY A 732 13.07 -1.11 -16.33
N TYR A 733 12.90 -0.46 -15.18
CA TYR A 733 12.33 -1.06 -13.96
C TYR A 733 10.95 -0.50 -13.64
N HIS A 734 10.05 -1.35 -13.15
CA HIS A 734 8.69 -0.96 -12.77
C HIS A 734 8.27 -1.62 -11.45
N SER A 735 7.62 -0.85 -10.58
CA SER A 735 7.13 -1.35 -9.30
C SER A 735 5.92 -0.55 -8.80
N PHE A 736 4.84 -1.24 -8.45
CA PHE A 736 3.69 -0.64 -7.77
C PHE A 736 3.37 -1.37 -6.46
N ILE A 737 2.71 -0.67 -5.55
CA ILE A 737 1.85 -1.30 -4.56
C ILE A 737 0.43 -1.41 -5.13
N ILE A 738 -0.14 -2.62 -5.14
CA ILE A 738 -1.49 -2.90 -5.66
C ILE A 738 -2.17 -4.02 -4.87
N THR A 739 -3.46 -4.26 -5.10
CA THR A 739 -4.14 -5.43 -4.50
C THR A 739 -3.54 -6.75 -5.01
N ASN A 740 -3.49 -7.77 -4.17
CA ASN A 740 -2.92 -9.08 -4.54
C ASN A 740 -3.95 -10.05 -5.19
N LYS A 741 -5.23 -9.65 -5.29
CA LYS A 741 -6.35 -10.50 -5.71
C LYS A 741 -6.16 -11.11 -7.11
N TRP A 742 -5.57 -10.35 -8.03
CA TRP A 742 -5.32 -10.78 -9.40
C TRP A 742 -4.31 -11.91 -9.51
N LEU A 743 -3.52 -12.21 -8.46
CA LEU A 743 -2.64 -13.39 -8.43
C LEU A 743 -3.43 -14.71 -8.51
N ARG A 744 -4.68 -14.70 -8.02
CA ARG A 744 -5.51 -15.91 -7.85
C ARG A 744 -6.85 -15.85 -8.59
N ALA A 745 -7.35 -14.65 -8.86
CA ALA A 745 -8.66 -14.49 -9.50
C ALA A 745 -8.64 -14.95 -10.97
N ARG A 746 -9.76 -15.50 -11.44
CA ARG A 746 -9.93 -15.98 -12.83
C ARG A 746 -9.67 -14.89 -13.87
N TYR A 747 -10.06 -13.64 -13.59
CA TYR A 747 -9.81 -12.52 -14.50
C TYR A 747 -8.31 -12.27 -14.71
N GLY A 748 -7.48 -12.53 -13.69
CA GLY A 748 -6.04 -12.28 -13.74
C GLY A 748 -5.26 -13.22 -14.66
N LYS A 749 -5.87 -14.28 -15.20
CA LYS A 749 -5.16 -15.30 -16.02
C LYS A 749 -4.39 -14.69 -17.19
N LYS A 750 -5.02 -13.77 -17.93
CA LYS A 750 -4.38 -13.17 -19.11
C LYS A 750 -3.20 -12.27 -18.75
N ILE A 751 -3.32 -11.45 -17.70
CA ILE A 751 -2.24 -10.56 -17.28
C ILE A 751 -1.10 -11.32 -16.61
N ARG A 752 -1.39 -12.36 -15.80
CA ARG A 752 -0.37 -13.27 -15.26
C ARG A 752 0.43 -13.91 -16.38
N LYS A 753 -0.23 -14.50 -17.38
CA LYS A 753 0.47 -15.07 -18.54
C LYS A 753 1.36 -14.03 -19.24
N PHE A 754 0.79 -12.85 -19.53
CA PHE A 754 1.53 -11.77 -20.17
C PHE A 754 2.78 -11.35 -19.37
N LEU A 755 2.64 -11.12 -18.06
CA LEU A 755 3.77 -10.73 -17.21
C LEU A 755 4.80 -11.87 -17.08
N LYS A 756 4.35 -13.12 -16.91
CA LYS A 756 5.23 -14.29 -16.84
C LYS A 756 6.13 -14.40 -18.08
N GLU A 757 5.61 -14.10 -19.26
CA GLU A 757 6.30 -14.31 -20.55
C GLU A 757 7.09 -13.09 -21.05
N ASN A 758 6.71 -11.87 -20.65
CA ASN A 758 7.22 -10.63 -21.26
C ASN A 758 8.03 -9.74 -20.32
N VAL A 759 8.04 -10.02 -19.00
CA VAL A 759 8.85 -9.26 -18.04
C VAL A 759 9.62 -10.17 -17.09
N THR A 760 10.79 -9.72 -16.64
CA THR A 760 11.61 -10.41 -15.64
C THR A 760 11.16 -9.94 -14.26
N ILE A 761 10.53 -10.81 -13.50
CA ILE A 761 10.09 -10.51 -12.14
C ILE A 761 11.27 -10.72 -11.20
N LYS A 762 11.69 -9.67 -10.50
CA LYS A 762 12.82 -9.71 -9.57
C LYS A 762 12.34 -9.96 -8.15
N LYS A 763 11.27 -9.28 -7.74
CA LYS A 763 10.80 -9.28 -6.36
C LYS A 763 9.27 -9.27 -6.28
N VAL A 764 8.73 -9.97 -5.29
CA VAL A 764 7.32 -9.94 -4.89
C VAL A 764 7.22 -9.95 -3.37
N ILE A 765 6.61 -8.93 -2.79
CA ILE A 765 6.29 -8.86 -1.37
C ILE A 765 4.76 -8.86 -1.25
N ASP A 766 4.20 -9.92 -0.69
CA ASP A 766 2.74 -10.06 -0.49
C ASP A 766 2.43 -9.77 0.99
N PHE A 767 1.86 -8.59 1.33
CA PHE A 767 1.59 -8.17 2.70
C PHE A 767 0.37 -8.85 3.33
N ASN A 768 0.07 -10.08 2.94
CA ASN A 768 -1.14 -10.79 3.32
C ASN A 768 -1.37 -10.71 4.86
N ALA A 769 -2.52 -10.19 5.30
CA ALA A 769 -2.85 -9.85 6.70
C ALA A 769 -2.05 -8.73 7.41
N VAL A 770 -0.98 -8.19 6.83
CA VAL A 770 -0.36 -6.95 7.31
C VAL A 770 -1.15 -5.76 6.79
N LYS A 771 -1.70 -4.97 7.72
CA LYS A 771 -2.43 -3.74 7.37
C LYS A 771 -1.44 -2.65 6.95
N VAL A 772 -1.19 -2.56 5.65
CA VAL A 772 -0.39 -1.47 5.07
C VAL A 772 -1.12 -0.13 5.21
N PHE A 773 -2.43 -0.11 4.97
CA PHE A 773 -3.25 1.10 4.98
C PHE A 773 -4.10 1.22 6.26
N VAL A 774 -4.03 2.38 6.91
CA VAL A 774 -4.82 2.65 8.12
C VAL A 774 -6.32 2.73 7.79
N GLY A 775 -7.12 1.91 8.46
CA GLY A 775 -8.58 1.90 8.34
C GLY A 775 -9.13 1.15 7.11
N VAL A 776 -8.31 0.38 6.40
CA VAL A 776 -8.71 -0.34 5.18
C VAL A 776 -8.29 -1.81 5.30
N THR A 777 -9.16 -2.73 4.85
CA THR A 777 -8.95 -4.19 4.95
C THR A 777 -8.57 -4.83 3.61
N VAL A 778 -7.91 -4.09 2.72
CA VAL A 778 -7.52 -4.57 1.40
C VAL A 778 -6.13 -5.21 1.48
N ASP A 779 -6.03 -6.48 1.06
CA ASP A 779 -4.74 -7.16 0.93
C ASP A 779 -3.95 -6.62 -0.27
N THR A 780 -2.68 -6.31 -0.04
CA THR A 780 -1.82 -5.60 -0.99
C THR A 780 -0.50 -6.33 -1.18
N MET A 781 0.13 -6.07 -2.32
CA MET A 781 1.45 -6.58 -2.66
C MET A 781 2.29 -5.49 -3.34
N ILE A 782 3.60 -5.64 -3.23
CA ILE A 782 4.60 -4.95 -4.04
C ILE A 782 5.22 -5.97 -4.99
N TYR A 783 5.55 -5.53 -6.20
CA TYR A 783 6.40 -6.29 -7.09
C TYR A 783 7.46 -5.37 -7.70
N ILE A 784 8.60 -5.95 -8.08
CA ILE A 784 9.63 -5.26 -8.86
C ILE A 784 9.88 -6.08 -10.11
N VAL A 785 9.68 -5.48 -11.27
CA VAL A 785 9.90 -6.11 -12.57
C VAL A 785 10.85 -5.29 -13.42
N LYS A 786 11.61 -5.97 -14.27
CA LYS A 786 12.41 -5.41 -15.33
C LYS A 786 11.75 -5.70 -16.67
N LYS A 787 11.63 -4.71 -17.56
CA LYS A 787 11.06 -4.88 -18.90
C LYS A 787 12.06 -5.57 -19.83
N GLU A 788 12.11 -6.88 -19.68
CA GLU A 788 12.97 -7.80 -20.39
C GLU A 788 12.32 -9.19 -20.31
N LYS A 789 12.48 -10.03 -21.33
CA LYS A 789 11.97 -11.41 -21.23
C LYS A 789 12.77 -12.18 -20.17
N PRO A 790 12.11 -12.99 -19.33
CA PRO A 790 12.81 -13.74 -18.29
C PRO A 790 13.66 -14.86 -18.87
N ASP A 791 14.86 -15.04 -18.33
CA ASP A 791 15.62 -16.26 -18.50
C ASP A 791 14.90 -17.45 -17.86
N LYS A 792 15.14 -18.66 -18.38
CA LYS A 792 14.54 -19.90 -17.84
C LYS A 792 14.86 -20.11 -16.36
N ASP A 793 16.03 -19.64 -15.93
CA ASP A 793 16.51 -19.76 -14.55
C ASP A 793 16.24 -18.50 -13.71
N ASN A 794 15.44 -17.54 -14.20
CA ASN A 794 15.11 -16.35 -13.43
C ASN A 794 14.45 -16.72 -12.08
N ARG A 795 15.02 -16.18 -11.00
CA ARG A 795 14.55 -16.37 -9.63
C ARG A 795 13.91 -15.09 -9.09
N ILE A 796 12.68 -15.23 -8.61
CA ILE A 796 11.89 -14.20 -7.96
C ILE A 796 12.17 -14.30 -6.46
N PHE A 797 12.61 -13.21 -5.84
CA PHE A 797 12.56 -13.11 -4.38
C PHE A 797 11.10 -12.89 -3.94
N TYR A 798 10.56 -13.82 -3.17
CA TYR A 798 9.21 -13.73 -2.60
C TYR A 798 9.27 -13.64 -1.08
N ASN A 799 8.45 -12.76 -0.51
CA ASN A 799 8.19 -12.75 0.93
C ASN A 799 6.72 -12.47 1.26
N ASN A 800 6.27 -12.99 2.40
CA ASN A 800 5.03 -12.59 3.07
C ASN A 800 5.40 -12.09 4.48
N PRO A 801 5.78 -10.81 4.63
CA PRO A 801 6.30 -10.30 5.89
C PRO A 801 5.21 -10.24 6.95
N LYS A 802 5.60 -10.41 8.22
CA LYS A 802 4.69 -10.31 9.39
C LYS A 802 4.48 -8.87 9.86
N SER A 803 5.35 -7.95 9.46
CA SER A 803 5.29 -6.54 9.83
C SER A 803 5.86 -5.65 8.73
N LEU A 804 5.62 -4.34 8.86
CA LEU A 804 6.27 -3.34 8.01
C LEU A 804 7.72 -3.07 8.42
N GLU A 805 8.18 -3.61 9.56
CA GLU A 805 9.53 -3.35 10.06
C GLU A 805 10.60 -4.06 9.24
N ASN A 806 10.39 -5.35 8.95
CA ASN A 806 11.35 -6.20 8.25
C ASN A 806 10.71 -6.84 7.01
N ILE A 807 10.50 -6.02 5.96
CA ILE A 807 9.74 -6.41 4.75
C ILE A 807 10.35 -7.61 4.01
N GLU A 808 11.68 -7.79 4.05
CA GLU A 808 12.38 -8.86 3.33
C GLU A 808 12.79 -10.04 4.23
N GLU A 809 12.65 -9.92 5.55
CA GLU A 809 13.08 -10.98 6.47
C GLU A 809 12.23 -12.25 6.28
N GLY A 810 12.90 -13.39 6.20
CA GLY A 810 12.25 -14.69 5.97
C GLY A 810 11.86 -14.97 4.52
N GLY A 811 12.21 -14.09 3.58
CA GLY A 811 11.95 -14.30 2.15
C GLY A 811 12.76 -15.44 1.53
N TYR A 812 12.29 -15.96 0.41
CA TYR A 812 12.90 -17.07 -0.32
C TYR A 812 12.76 -16.90 -1.84
N TYR A 813 13.50 -17.70 -2.61
CA TYR A 813 13.50 -17.63 -4.06
C TYR A 813 12.55 -18.64 -4.71
N VAL A 814 11.85 -18.20 -5.76
CA VAL A 814 10.93 -19.00 -6.58
C VAL A 814 11.30 -18.87 -8.05
N LYS A 815 11.33 -19.96 -8.81
CA LYS A 815 11.57 -19.91 -10.26
C LYS A 815 10.36 -19.33 -10.99
N GLN A 816 10.55 -18.25 -11.76
CA GLN A 816 9.47 -17.61 -12.52
C GLN A 816 8.83 -18.57 -13.53
N PHE A 817 9.63 -19.46 -14.15
CA PHE A 817 9.15 -20.43 -15.12
C PHE A 817 8.09 -21.38 -14.54
N ASN A 818 8.15 -21.65 -13.24
CA ASN A 818 7.26 -22.56 -12.51
C ASN A 818 5.91 -21.91 -12.12
N LEU A 819 5.71 -20.61 -12.38
CA LEU A 819 4.43 -19.95 -12.11
C LEU A 819 3.36 -20.41 -13.10
N GLU A 820 2.20 -20.83 -12.61
CA GLU A 820 1.08 -21.27 -13.48
C GLU A 820 0.23 -20.11 -14.00
N ASP A 821 -0.45 -20.29 -15.14
CA ASP A 821 -1.32 -19.24 -15.70
C ASP A 821 -2.59 -19.04 -14.85
N ASP A 822 -3.11 -20.12 -14.25
CA ASP A 822 -4.39 -20.11 -13.53
C ASP A 822 -4.31 -19.50 -12.13
N VAL A 823 -3.19 -19.70 -11.41
CA VAL A 823 -2.93 -19.12 -10.09
C VAL A 823 -1.42 -18.97 -9.92
N TRP A 824 -0.96 -17.78 -9.53
CA TRP A 824 0.41 -17.60 -9.05
C TRP A 824 0.48 -17.98 -7.58
N ASN A 825 1.13 -19.11 -7.31
CA ASN A 825 1.54 -19.52 -5.97
C ASN A 825 3.07 -19.48 -5.92
N PHE A 826 3.61 -18.64 -5.03
CA PHE A 826 5.03 -18.54 -4.79
C PHE A 826 5.41 -19.61 -3.77
N VAL A 827 5.88 -20.76 -4.24
CA VAL A 827 6.27 -21.91 -3.42
C VAL A 827 7.77 -22.11 -3.60
N ASP A 828 8.52 -22.26 -2.50
CA ASP A 828 9.97 -22.48 -2.59
C ASP A 828 10.30 -23.83 -3.24
N GLU A 829 11.50 -23.93 -3.84
CA GLU A 829 11.92 -25.11 -4.61
C GLU A 829 11.80 -26.42 -3.81
N ARG A 830 12.09 -26.41 -2.50
CA ARG A 830 12.07 -27.62 -1.67
C ARG A 830 10.64 -28.09 -1.40
N THR A 831 9.72 -27.16 -1.24
CA THR A 831 8.30 -27.45 -1.05
C THR A 831 7.65 -27.91 -2.35
N LEU A 832 8.14 -27.44 -3.51
CA LEU A 832 7.72 -27.96 -4.81
C LEU A 832 8.11 -29.43 -5.01
N GLU A 833 9.30 -29.87 -4.57
CA GLU A 833 9.68 -31.29 -4.58
C GLU A 833 8.67 -32.16 -3.82
N ILE A 834 8.20 -31.66 -2.67
CA ILE A 834 7.20 -32.36 -1.84
C ILE A 834 5.87 -32.43 -2.60
N LYS A 835 5.42 -31.31 -3.21
CA LYS A 835 4.19 -31.27 -4.02
C LYS A 835 4.23 -32.29 -5.15
N GLU A 836 5.28 -32.27 -5.96
CA GLU A 836 5.44 -33.20 -7.08
C GLU A 836 5.45 -34.65 -6.61
N TRP A 837 6.08 -34.92 -5.47
CA TRP A 837 6.09 -36.27 -4.89
C TRP A 837 4.71 -36.73 -4.44
N ILE A 838 3.97 -35.91 -3.67
CA ILE A 838 2.62 -36.29 -3.21
C ILE A 838 1.64 -36.45 -4.38
N GLU A 839 1.78 -35.66 -5.45
CA GLU A 839 1.00 -35.81 -6.69
C GLU A 839 1.37 -37.10 -7.44
N LYS A 840 2.65 -37.52 -7.39
CA LYS A 840 3.11 -38.76 -8.01
C LYS A 840 2.61 -40.02 -7.30
N VAL A 841 2.59 -40.03 -5.96
CA VAL A 841 2.26 -41.24 -5.17
C VAL A 841 0.78 -41.29 -4.74
N GLY A 842 0.06 -40.19 -4.81
CA GLY A 842 -1.34 -40.06 -4.43
C GLY A 842 -2.28 -39.91 -5.63
N VAL A 843 -3.58 -40.11 -5.39
CA VAL A 843 -4.65 -39.88 -6.37
C VAL A 843 -5.44 -38.65 -5.91
N PRO A 844 -5.70 -37.65 -6.77
CA PRO A 844 -6.52 -36.49 -6.39
C PRO A 844 -7.87 -36.92 -5.82
N LEU A 845 -8.29 -36.29 -4.71
CA LEU A 845 -9.49 -36.66 -3.98
C LEU A 845 -10.75 -36.74 -4.87
N LYS A 846 -10.90 -35.85 -5.86
CA LYS A 846 -12.02 -35.85 -6.83
C LYS A 846 -12.13 -37.13 -7.67
N GLU A 847 -11.06 -37.90 -7.80
CA GLU A 847 -10.99 -39.13 -8.61
C GLU A 847 -11.29 -40.38 -7.77
N LEU A 848 -11.43 -40.22 -6.46
CA LEU A 848 -11.82 -41.27 -5.53
C LEU A 848 -13.35 -41.32 -5.35
N ASP A 849 -13.87 -42.38 -4.71
CA ASP A 849 -15.31 -42.52 -4.41
C ASP A 849 -15.74 -41.58 -3.27
N ILE A 850 -15.74 -40.28 -3.53
CA ILE A 850 -16.19 -39.25 -2.60
C ILE A 850 -17.10 -38.25 -3.32
N LYS A 851 -18.03 -37.66 -2.58
CA LYS A 851 -18.89 -36.58 -3.08
C LYS A 851 -18.88 -35.43 -2.09
N ILE A 852 -18.56 -34.23 -2.57
CA ILE A 852 -18.52 -33.00 -1.77
C ILE A 852 -19.70 -32.09 -2.12
N PHE A 853 -20.40 -31.65 -1.08
CA PHE A 853 -21.56 -30.76 -1.17
C PHE A 853 -21.39 -29.52 -0.28
N TYR A 854 -22.13 -28.46 -0.59
CA TYR A 854 -22.15 -27.21 0.19
C TYR A 854 -23.16 -27.30 1.31
N GLY A 855 -22.92 -26.58 2.41
CA GLY A 855 -23.95 -26.31 3.41
C GLY A 855 -25.15 -25.54 2.85
N ILE A 856 -26.24 -25.53 3.62
CA ILE A 856 -27.53 -24.98 3.23
C ILE A 856 -27.49 -23.45 3.29
N LYS A 857 -27.88 -22.80 2.18
CA LYS A 857 -28.07 -21.35 2.11
C LYS A 857 -29.53 -21.01 2.34
N THR A 858 -29.81 -20.24 3.38
CA THR A 858 -31.18 -19.82 3.73
C THR A 858 -31.63 -18.56 2.99
N GLY A 859 -30.69 -17.67 2.64
CA GLY A 859 -30.98 -16.32 2.15
C GLY A 859 -31.57 -15.37 3.20
N PHE A 860 -31.92 -15.87 4.40
CA PHE A 860 -32.50 -15.09 5.50
C PHE A 860 -32.37 -15.82 6.85
N ASN A 861 -31.15 -15.87 7.41
CA ASN A 861 -30.83 -16.68 8.60
C ASN A 861 -31.76 -16.43 9.81
N GLU A 862 -32.20 -15.19 10.05
CA GLU A 862 -33.05 -14.82 11.19
C GLU A 862 -34.39 -15.56 11.24
N ALA A 863 -34.94 -15.96 10.08
CA ALA A 863 -36.19 -16.71 10.04
C ALA A 863 -35.95 -18.22 10.17
N PHE A 864 -34.93 -18.73 9.47
CA PHE A 864 -34.73 -20.18 9.30
C PHE A 864 -33.87 -20.83 10.38
N ILE A 865 -33.02 -20.08 11.08
CA ILE A 865 -32.17 -20.59 12.16
C ILE A 865 -32.77 -20.14 13.49
N ILE A 866 -33.10 -21.10 14.34
CA ILE A 866 -33.78 -20.90 15.62
C ILE A 866 -32.97 -21.51 16.77
N ASP A 867 -33.16 -20.97 17.97
CA ASP A 867 -32.64 -21.55 19.21
C ASP A 867 -33.51 -22.72 19.72
N ASP A 868 -33.00 -23.43 20.72
CA ASP A 868 -33.66 -24.61 21.27
C ASP A 868 -34.98 -24.27 22.00
N GLU A 869 -35.07 -23.10 22.63
CA GLU A 869 -36.30 -22.63 23.28
C GLU A 869 -37.42 -22.42 22.25
N THR A 870 -37.10 -21.75 21.13
CA THR A 870 -38.03 -21.55 20.03
C THR A 870 -38.43 -22.88 19.40
N ARG A 871 -37.47 -23.80 19.18
CA ARG A 871 -37.79 -25.15 18.71
C ARG A 871 -38.81 -25.84 19.61
N LYS A 872 -38.53 -25.91 20.92
CA LYS A 872 -39.39 -26.59 21.90
C LYS A 872 -40.81 -26.02 21.88
N LYS A 873 -40.91 -24.69 21.85
CA LYS A 873 -42.20 -23.99 21.72
C LYS A 873 -42.94 -24.34 20.43
N LEU A 874 -42.26 -24.38 19.28
CA LEU A 874 -42.90 -24.69 18.00
C LEU A 874 -43.43 -26.12 17.94
N ILE A 875 -42.72 -27.06 18.54
CA ILE A 875 -43.12 -28.48 18.63
C ILE A 875 -44.25 -28.66 19.65
N GLU A 876 -44.22 -27.95 20.78
CA GLU A 876 -45.30 -27.98 21.77
C GLU A 876 -46.61 -27.39 21.22
N GLU A 877 -46.53 -26.28 20.45
CA GLU A 877 -47.69 -25.69 19.77
C GLU A 877 -48.21 -26.57 18.61
N ASP A 878 -47.33 -27.28 17.90
CA ASP A 878 -47.66 -28.20 16.81
C ASP A 878 -46.58 -29.28 16.64
N ALA A 879 -46.86 -30.49 17.13
CA ALA A 879 -45.93 -31.63 17.12
C ALA A 879 -45.43 -32.00 15.71
N LYS A 880 -46.22 -31.71 14.66
CA LYS A 880 -45.83 -32.00 13.27
C LYS A 880 -44.62 -31.18 12.82
N SER A 881 -44.38 -30.02 13.45
CA SER A 881 -43.25 -29.14 13.15
C SER A 881 -41.89 -29.82 13.32
N GLU A 882 -41.79 -30.85 14.17
CA GLU A 882 -40.56 -31.59 14.41
C GLU A 882 -39.95 -32.16 13.12
N GLU A 883 -40.77 -32.60 12.15
CA GLU A 883 -40.27 -33.20 10.91
C GLU A 883 -39.52 -32.19 10.02
N LEU A 884 -39.80 -30.90 10.19
CA LEU A 884 -39.19 -29.79 9.45
C LEU A 884 -37.99 -29.17 10.18
N ILE A 885 -37.74 -29.53 11.44
CA ILE A 885 -36.68 -28.90 12.24
C ILE A 885 -35.49 -29.86 12.37
N LYS A 886 -34.31 -29.45 11.90
CA LYS A 886 -33.08 -30.25 11.93
C LYS A 886 -31.97 -29.54 12.71
N PRO A 887 -31.12 -30.26 13.46
CA PRO A 887 -29.99 -29.64 14.15
C PRO A 887 -29.00 -29.09 13.12
N ILE A 888 -28.39 -27.93 13.41
CA ILE A 888 -27.47 -27.25 12.49
C ILE A 888 -26.13 -26.90 13.15
N LEU A 889 -25.04 -27.01 12.38
CA LEU A 889 -23.73 -26.43 12.66
C LEU A 889 -23.42 -25.27 11.70
N ARG A 890 -22.87 -24.19 12.24
CA ARG A 890 -22.20 -23.13 11.48
C ARG A 890 -20.74 -23.47 11.31
N GLY A 891 -20.03 -22.77 10.41
CA GLY A 891 -18.59 -23.00 10.20
C GLY A 891 -17.79 -22.92 11.50
N ARG A 892 -18.01 -21.89 12.31
CA ARG A 892 -17.29 -21.68 13.57
C ARG A 892 -17.51 -22.79 14.61
N ASP A 893 -18.56 -23.59 14.44
CA ASP A 893 -18.94 -24.67 15.35
C ASP A 893 -18.14 -25.96 15.06
N ILE A 894 -17.33 -26.01 13.99
CA ILE A 894 -16.59 -27.20 13.56
C ILE A 894 -15.08 -27.01 13.78
N GLY A 895 -14.52 -27.83 14.66
CA GLY A 895 -13.10 -27.87 14.98
C GLY A 895 -12.38 -29.10 14.43
N ARG A 896 -11.14 -29.31 14.89
CA ARG A 896 -10.28 -30.45 14.54
C ARG A 896 -10.72 -31.69 15.33
N TYR A 897 -11.42 -32.62 14.69
CA TYR A 897 -12.05 -33.80 15.32
C TYR A 897 -13.19 -33.52 16.31
N TYR A 898 -13.70 -32.29 16.41
CA TYR A 898 -14.81 -31.97 17.30
C TYR A 898 -15.78 -30.96 16.71
N VAL A 899 -16.92 -30.82 17.37
CA VAL A 899 -17.88 -29.75 17.14
C VAL A 899 -18.33 -29.15 18.48
N GLU A 900 -18.61 -27.85 18.48
CA GLU A 900 -19.21 -27.11 19.59
C GLU A 900 -20.61 -26.68 19.16
N TRP A 901 -21.60 -27.53 19.43
CA TRP A 901 -22.96 -27.30 18.97
C TRP A 901 -23.72 -26.38 19.94
N ASP A 902 -24.02 -25.16 19.49
CA ASP A 902 -24.76 -24.12 20.22
C ASP A 902 -26.27 -24.42 20.42
N LYS A 903 -26.70 -25.68 20.32
CA LYS A 903 -28.12 -26.10 20.33
C LYS A 903 -28.99 -25.30 19.34
N LEU A 904 -28.43 -25.00 18.17
CA LEU A 904 -29.14 -24.34 17.09
C LEU A 904 -29.83 -25.34 16.17
N TRP A 905 -30.93 -24.90 15.61
CA TRP A 905 -31.78 -25.68 14.72
C TRP A 905 -32.12 -24.89 13.45
N MET A 906 -32.33 -25.60 12.35
CA MET A 906 -32.79 -25.03 11.09
C MET A 906 -34.17 -25.58 10.72
N ILE A 907 -35.08 -24.68 10.32
CA ILE A 907 -36.34 -25.04 9.65
C ILE A 907 -36.00 -25.38 8.19
N ILE A 908 -36.10 -26.65 7.83
CA ILE A 908 -35.80 -27.19 6.50
C ILE A 908 -37.11 -27.42 5.74
N ILE A 909 -37.43 -26.47 4.85
CA ILE A 909 -38.55 -26.61 3.90
C ILE A 909 -37.95 -26.59 2.49
N PRO A 910 -37.69 -27.76 1.87
CA PRO A 910 -37.07 -27.83 0.54
C PRO A 910 -37.92 -27.20 -0.56
N ALA A 911 -37.29 -26.72 -1.63
CA ALA A 911 -38.02 -26.29 -2.82
C ALA A 911 -38.99 -27.39 -3.33
N GLY A 912 -40.20 -26.98 -3.69
CA GLY A 912 -41.28 -27.85 -4.14
C GLY A 912 -41.90 -28.70 -3.04
N PHE A 913 -41.55 -28.49 -1.77
CA PHE A 913 -42.15 -29.17 -0.62
C PHE A 913 -43.66 -28.95 -0.60
N THR A 914 -44.10 -27.71 -0.74
CA THR A 914 -45.52 -27.34 -0.70
C THR A 914 -46.31 -27.99 -1.84
N LYS A 915 -45.73 -28.02 -3.04
CA LYS A 915 -46.33 -28.69 -4.22
C LYS A 915 -46.50 -30.19 -3.99
N ARG A 916 -45.50 -30.85 -3.39
CA ARG A 916 -45.55 -32.28 -3.05
C ARG A 916 -46.56 -32.56 -1.94
N LEU A 917 -46.58 -31.71 -0.91
CA LEU A 917 -47.50 -31.82 0.22
C LEU A 917 -48.96 -31.81 -0.25
N PHE A 918 -49.32 -30.88 -1.14
CA PHE A 918 -50.69 -30.75 -1.64
C PHE A 918 -50.98 -31.49 -2.95
N LYS A 919 -49.95 -32.10 -3.57
CA LYS A 919 -50.00 -32.81 -4.86
C LYS A 919 -50.54 -31.96 -6.03
N LYS A 920 -50.33 -30.64 -5.99
CA LYS A 920 -50.76 -29.68 -7.03
C LYS A 920 -49.93 -28.40 -6.97
N ASP A 921 -49.84 -27.72 -8.10
CA ASP A 921 -49.30 -26.36 -8.17
C ASP A 921 -50.42 -25.37 -7.82
N LEU A 922 -50.17 -24.50 -6.84
CA LEU A 922 -51.17 -23.58 -6.30
C LEU A 922 -50.72 -22.14 -6.46
N PRO A 923 -51.64 -21.20 -6.77
CA PRO A 923 -51.39 -19.78 -6.58
C PRO A 923 -50.90 -19.49 -5.16
N LEU A 924 -49.99 -18.52 -5.01
CA LEU A 924 -49.33 -18.19 -3.73
C LEU A 924 -50.32 -18.08 -2.55
N LYS A 925 -51.44 -17.38 -2.77
CA LYS A 925 -52.46 -17.15 -1.72
C LYS A 925 -53.09 -18.45 -1.22
N ASP A 926 -53.41 -19.37 -2.13
CA ASP A 926 -54.04 -20.65 -1.78
C ASP A 926 -53.03 -21.59 -1.11
N ALA A 927 -51.78 -21.59 -1.60
CA ALA A 927 -50.69 -22.34 -1.00
C ALA A 927 -50.39 -21.86 0.44
N GLU A 928 -50.45 -20.54 0.67
CA GLU A 928 -50.17 -19.93 1.96
C GLU A 928 -51.24 -20.28 3.00
N GLU A 929 -52.53 -20.19 2.65
CA GLU A 929 -53.64 -20.59 3.53
C GLU A 929 -53.58 -22.07 3.91
N LEU A 930 -53.25 -22.94 2.95
CA LEU A 930 -53.09 -24.37 3.23
C LEU A 930 -51.85 -24.66 4.07
N PHE A 931 -50.71 -24.00 3.80
CA PHE A 931 -49.50 -24.15 4.62
C PHE A 931 -49.72 -23.68 6.05
N LYS A 932 -50.42 -22.55 6.24
CA LYS A 932 -50.83 -22.04 7.55
C LYS A 932 -51.72 -23.03 8.32
N LYS A 933 -52.54 -23.81 7.62
CA LYS A 933 -53.38 -24.84 8.24
C LYS A 933 -52.58 -26.10 8.58
N GLU A 934 -51.63 -26.50 7.73
CA GLU A 934 -50.84 -27.73 7.90
C GLU A 934 -49.65 -27.60 8.86
N TYR A 935 -49.05 -26.40 8.96
CA TYR A 935 -47.95 -26.09 9.89
C TYR A 935 -48.18 -24.73 10.55
N PRO A 936 -49.23 -24.61 11.40
CA PRO A 936 -49.65 -23.34 11.99
C PRO A 936 -48.57 -22.66 12.84
N SER A 937 -47.77 -23.42 13.61
CA SER A 937 -46.73 -22.83 14.47
C SER A 937 -45.55 -22.31 13.64
N ILE A 938 -45.08 -23.06 12.64
CA ILE A 938 -44.02 -22.62 11.70
C ILE A 938 -44.45 -21.39 10.91
N TYR A 939 -45.69 -21.36 10.41
CA TYR A 939 -46.21 -20.19 9.71
C TYR A 939 -46.25 -18.96 10.62
N LYS A 940 -46.75 -19.11 11.84
CA LYS A 940 -46.80 -18.04 12.86
C LYS A 940 -45.40 -17.54 13.23
N HIS A 941 -44.38 -18.40 13.21
CA HIS A 941 -42.98 -17.99 13.38
C HIS A 941 -42.47 -17.14 12.22
N PHE A 942 -42.83 -17.46 10.97
CA PHE A 942 -42.39 -16.68 9.82
C PHE A 942 -43.13 -15.36 9.62
N GLU A 943 -44.38 -15.25 10.09
CA GLU A 943 -45.25 -14.09 9.88
C GLU A 943 -44.61 -12.74 10.26
N PRO A 944 -43.92 -12.58 11.41
CA PRO A 944 -43.22 -11.33 11.76
C PRO A 944 -42.10 -10.93 10.79
N PHE A 945 -41.52 -11.89 10.06
CA PHE A 945 -40.41 -11.64 9.15
C PHE A 945 -40.84 -11.28 7.73
N LYS A 946 -42.11 -11.51 7.37
CA LYS A 946 -42.65 -11.34 6.01
C LYS A 946 -42.37 -9.95 5.42
N TYR A 947 -42.47 -8.91 6.24
CA TYR A 947 -42.26 -7.51 5.84
C TYR A 947 -41.01 -6.86 6.46
N LYS A 948 -40.17 -7.64 7.15
CA LYS A 948 -38.96 -7.14 7.80
C LYS A 948 -37.90 -6.86 6.73
N LYS A 949 -37.56 -5.59 6.52
CA LYS A 949 -36.42 -5.18 5.68
C LYS A 949 -35.11 -5.42 6.43
N GLY A 950 -34.45 -6.54 6.14
CA GLY A 950 -33.10 -6.84 6.64
C GLY A 950 -31.99 -6.29 5.72
N LYS A 951 -30.76 -6.79 5.87
CA LYS A 951 -29.70 -6.62 4.86
C LYS A 951 -30.04 -7.46 3.61
N GLY A 952 -30.74 -6.88 2.65
CA GLY A 952 -31.16 -7.55 1.41
C GLY A 952 -32.63 -7.32 1.08
N LYS A 953 -33.21 -8.20 0.26
CA LYS A 953 -34.60 -8.08 -0.22
C LYS A 953 -35.67 -8.52 0.81
N GLY A 954 -35.29 -9.08 1.95
CA GLY A 954 -36.24 -9.58 2.97
C GLY A 954 -36.70 -11.02 2.69
N LEU A 955 -37.56 -11.57 3.55
CA LEU A 955 -37.98 -12.98 3.45
C LEU A 955 -38.74 -13.25 2.14
N VAL A 956 -39.70 -12.40 1.76
CA VAL A 956 -40.59 -12.65 0.60
C VAL A 956 -39.91 -12.41 -0.75
N ASP A 957 -39.00 -11.44 -0.83
CA ASP A 957 -38.38 -11.04 -2.10
C ASP A 957 -36.94 -11.57 -2.27
N ARG A 958 -36.50 -12.52 -1.43
CA ARG A 958 -35.14 -13.06 -1.53
C ARG A 958 -34.92 -13.79 -2.86
N ASP A 959 -33.73 -13.59 -3.44
CA ASP A 959 -33.32 -14.24 -4.68
C ASP A 959 -33.14 -15.77 -4.54
N ASP A 960 -32.93 -16.25 -3.31
CA ASP A 960 -32.65 -17.65 -2.98
C ASP A 960 -33.86 -18.39 -2.36
N GLN A 961 -35.10 -18.13 -2.79
CA GLN A 961 -36.30 -18.88 -2.36
C GLN A 961 -36.63 -20.07 -3.27
N GLY A 962 -37.42 -21.01 -2.76
CA GLY A 962 -38.03 -22.10 -3.53
C GLY A 962 -39.24 -21.64 -4.34
N ASP A 963 -40.25 -22.51 -4.50
CA ASP A 963 -41.48 -22.16 -5.22
C ASP A 963 -42.34 -21.14 -4.43
N TYR A 964 -42.21 -21.16 -3.11
CA TYR A 964 -42.92 -20.26 -2.18
C TYR A 964 -41.96 -19.64 -1.17
N TRP A 965 -42.33 -18.49 -0.60
CA TRP A 965 -41.43 -17.69 0.24
C TRP A 965 -41.06 -18.32 1.58
N TRP A 966 -41.77 -19.35 2.04
CA TRP A 966 -41.35 -20.15 3.20
C TRP A 966 -40.39 -21.30 2.84
N GLU A 967 -40.09 -21.52 1.55
CA GLU A 967 -39.22 -22.58 1.09
C GLU A 967 -37.77 -22.11 0.87
N LEU A 968 -36.82 -22.96 1.24
CA LEU A 968 -35.41 -22.80 0.90
C LEU A 968 -35.17 -22.99 -0.60
N ARG A 969 -34.06 -22.46 -1.10
CA ARG A 969 -33.62 -22.64 -2.49
C ARG A 969 -33.58 -24.12 -2.92
N PRO A 970 -33.69 -24.41 -4.23
CA PRO A 970 -33.47 -25.75 -4.75
C PRO A 970 -32.12 -26.35 -4.32
N CYS A 971 -32.16 -27.58 -3.80
CA CYS A 971 -31.02 -28.36 -3.35
C CYS A 971 -31.33 -29.87 -3.53
N ASP A 972 -30.56 -30.54 -4.38
CA ASP A 972 -30.85 -31.93 -4.79
C ASP A 972 -30.20 -32.99 -3.88
N TYR A 973 -29.58 -32.57 -2.79
CA TYR A 973 -28.72 -33.41 -1.96
C TYR A 973 -29.02 -33.36 -0.46
N TYR A 974 -30.22 -32.94 -0.05
CA TYR A 974 -30.65 -32.99 1.37
C TYR A 974 -30.41 -34.36 2.02
N GLN A 975 -30.70 -35.44 1.30
CA GLN A 975 -30.47 -36.82 1.73
C GLN A 975 -29.01 -37.18 2.05
N GLU A 976 -28.04 -36.39 1.58
CA GLU A 976 -26.62 -36.61 1.90
C GLU A 976 -26.27 -36.14 3.32
N PHE A 977 -27.04 -35.19 3.89
CA PHE A 977 -26.90 -34.81 5.31
C PHE A 977 -27.37 -35.91 6.27
N GLU A 978 -28.21 -36.85 5.80
CA GLU A 978 -28.72 -37.95 6.61
C GLU A 978 -27.75 -39.15 6.67
N LYS A 979 -26.63 -39.09 5.94
CA LYS A 979 -25.60 -40.13 5.90
C LYS A 979 -24.42 -39.78 6.80
N PRO A 980 -23.61 -40.77 7.21
CA PRO A 980 -22.29 -40.50 7.78
C PRO A 980 -21.47 -39.62 6.83
N LYS A 981 -20.89 -38.54 7.36
CA LYS A 981 -20.26 -37.50 6.54
C LYS A 981 -19.15 -36.78 7.27
N ILE A 982 -18.08 -36.44 6.55
CA ILE A 982 -17.08 -35.50 7.07
C ILE A 982 -17.60 -34.08 6.84
N MET A 983 -17.56 -33.24 7.87
CA MET A 983 -17.93 -31.83 7.83
C MET A 983 -16.69 -30.95 8.10
N TRP A 984 -16.65 -29.78 7.46
CA TRP A 984 -15.62 -28.76 7.74
C TRP A 984 -16.12 -27.36 7.45
N GLN A 985 -15.42 -26.37 7.99
CA GLN A 985 -15.68 -24.94 7.79
C GLN A 985 -14.83 -24.33 6.67
N GLU A 986 -15.34 -23.28 6.03
CA GLU A 986 -14.66 -22.68 4.88
C GLU A 986 -13.37 -21.93 5.23
N ILE A 987 -13.27 -21.28 6.39
CA ILE A 987 -12.11 -20.47 6.78
C ILE A 987 -11.50 -21.09 8.03
N VAL A 988 -10.25 -21.53 7.93
CA VAL A 988 -9.60 -22.32 8.99
C VAL A 988 -8.19 -21.82 9.28
N ARG A 989 -7.73 -21.98 10.53
CA ARG A 989 -6.34 -21.70 10.96
C ARG A 989 -5.48 -22.95 11.16
N GLU A 990 -6.14 -24.09 11.18
CA GLU A 990 -5.58 -25.43 11.24
C GLU A 990 -6.55 -26.38 10.54
N PRO A 991 -6.17 -27.61 10.20
CA PRO A 991 -7.15 -28.58 9.70
C PRO A 991 -8.30 -28.76 10.70
N SER A 992 -9.53 -28.53 10.24
CA SER A 992 -10.74 -28.60 11.08
C SER A 992 -11.80 -29.47 10.40
N PHE A 993 -11.52 -30.76 10.32
CA PHE A 993 -12.47 -31.77 9.84
C PHE A 993 -13.05 -32.57 11.01
N TYR A 994 -14.35 -32.84 10.94
CA TYR A 994 -15.11 -33.65 11.89
C TYR A 994 -15.92 -34.72 11.15
N LEU A 995 -16.12 -35.90 11.74
CA LEU A 995 -16.99 -36.94 11.20
C LEU A 995 -18.33 -36.93 11.95
N ASP A 996 -19.39 -36.59 11.25
CA ASP A 996 -20.76 -36.66 11.77
C ASP A 996 -21.42 -37.99 11.42
N GLN A 997 -22.03 -38.62 12.43
CA GLN A 997 -22.91 -39.78 12.31
C GLN A 997 -24.34 -39.46 12.83
N SER A 998 -24.58 -38.24 13.30
CA SER A 998 -25.77 -37.83 14.04
C SER A 998 -26.79 -37.05 13.20
N LYS A 999 -26.60 -37.05 11.87
CA LYS A 999 -27.53 -36.45 10.89
C LYS A 999 -27.65 -34.93 11.03
N ILE A 1000 -26.58 -34.27 11.44
CA ILE A 1000 -26.55 -32.81 11.65
C ILE A 1000 -26.39 -32.07 10.32
N TYR A 1001 -27.11 -30.95 10.15
CA TYR A 1001 -27.06 -30.14 8.94
C TYR A 1001 -26.01 -29.04 9.04
N GLY A 1002 -25.52 -28.55 7.90
CA GLY A 1002 -24.51 -27.50 7.85
C GLY A 1002 -25.05 -26.19 7.27
N GLU A 1003 -24.67 -25.05 7.83
CA GLU A 1003 -24.94 -23.71 7.30
C GLU A 1003 -24.07 -23.39 6.08
N ALA A 1004 -24.39 -22.34 5.31
CA ALA A 1004 -23.69 -21.93 4.09
C ALA A 1004 -22.15 -21.82 4.18
N THR A 1005 -21.59 -21.60 5.38
CA THR A 1005 -20.15 -21.54 5.67
C THR A 1005 -19.49 -22.91 5.88
N THR A 1006 -20.23 -24.01 5.68
CA THR A 1006 -19.78 -25.40 5.85
C THR A 1006 -19.80 -26.18 4.54
N PHE A 1007 -19.13 -27.33 4.55
CA PHE A 1007 -19.17 -28.33 3.48
C PHE A 1007 -19.30 -29.72 4.07
N ILE A 1008 -19.81 -30.66 3.28
CA ILE A 1008 -19.92 -32.08 3.66
C ILE A 1008 -19.29 -32.98 2.60
N MET A 1009 -18.73 -34.11 3.04
CA MET A 1009 -18.19 -35.17 2.18
C MET A 1009 -18.78 -36.52 2.57
N THR A 1010 -19.39 -37.20 1.59
CA THR A 1010 -19.91 -38.56 1.74
C THR A 1010 -19.16 -39.54 0.84
N SER A 1011 -19.18 -40.82 1.19
CA SER A 1011 -18.62 -41.92 0.39
C SER A 1011 -19.50 -43.16 0.49
N LYS A 1012 -19.47 -44.02 -0.54
CA LYS A 1012 -20.12 -45.33 -0.52
C LYS A 1012 -19.15 -46.47 -0.24
N LYS A 1013 -17.88 -46.31 -0.61
CA LYS A 1013 -16.84 -47.35 -0.57
C LYS A 1013 -15.66 -46.98 0.33
N MET A 1014 -15.30 -45.71 0.44
CA MET A 1014 -14.16 -45.29 1.26
C MET A 1014 -14.55 -45.19 2.73
N ASN A 1015 -13.62 -45.62 3.58
CA ASN A 1015 -13.76 -45.41 5.01
C ASN A 1015 -13.48 -43.93 5.35
N LEU A 1016 -14.50 -43.23 5.85
CA LEU A 1016 -14.40 -41.81 6.22
C LEU A 1016 -13.49 -41.57 7.43
N LYS A 1017 -13.33 -42.53 8.35
CA LYS A 1017 -12.41 -42.41 9.50
C LYS A 1017 -10.96 -42.37 9.04
N PHE A 1018 -10.58 -43.21 8.07
CA PHE A 1018 -9.26 -43.12 7.43
C PHE A 1018 -9.03 -41.75 6.78
N LEU A 1019 -9.98 -41.29 5.97
CA LEU A 1019 -9.87 -39.98 5.32
C LEU A 1019 -9.79 -38.83 6.34
N LEU A 1020 -10.52 -38.93 7.46
CA LEU A 1020 -10.49 -37.93 8.53
C LEU A 1020 -9.07 -37.76 9.09
N THR A 1021 -8.37 -38.86 9.38
CA THR A 1021 -6.98 -38.84 9.84
C THR A 1021 -6.04 -38.20 8.82
N ILE A 1022 -6.18 -38.55 7.53
CA ILE A 1022 -5.34 -37.96 6.47
C ILE A 1022 -5.63 -36.48 6.31
N LEU A 1023 -6.90 -36.06 6.26
CA LEU A 1023 -7.31 -34.67 6.01
C LEU A 1023 -6.95 -33.74 7.17
N ASN A 1024 -6.95 -34.24 8.40
CA ASN A 1024 -6.48 -33.48 9.56
C ASN A 1024 -4.94 -33.44 9.68
N SER A 1025 -4.18 -34.27 8.95
CA SER A 1025 -2.71 -34.27 9.05
C SER A 1025 -2.04 -32.94 8.65
N LYS A 1026 -0.85 -32.70 9.20
CA LYS A 1026 0.01 -31.57 8.81
C LYS A 1026 0.45 -31.65 7.35
N LEU A 1027 0.60 -32.85 6.78
CA LEU A 1027 0.86 -33.02 5.35
C LEU A 1027 -0.31 -32.49 4.50
N SER A 1028 -1.55 -32.82 4.86
CA SER A 1028 -2.74 -32.28 4.17
C SER A 1028 -2.89 -30.77 4.34
N TRP A 1029 -2.54 -30.23 5.52
CA TRP A 1029 -2.44 -28.79 5.76
C TRP A 1029 -1.42 -28.11 4.83
N THR A 1030 -0.29 -28.74 4.57
CA THR A 1030 0.70 -28.23 3.63
C THR A 1030 0.24 -28.40 2.18
N ALA A 1031 -0.38 -29.53 1.83
CA ALA A 1031 -0.90 -29.80 0.50
C ALA A 1031 -1.99 -28.79 0.08
N ILE A 1032 -2.93 -28.46 0.97
CA ILE A 1032 -3.99 -27.50 0.64
C ILE A 1032 -3.43 -26.10 0.37
N ARG A 1033 -2.25 -25.74 0.91
CA ARG A 1033 -1.57 -24.47 0.59
C ARG A 1033 -1.01 -24.42 -0.82
N PHE A 1034 -0.79 -25.57 -1.47
CA PHE A 1034 -0.39 -25.63 -2.88
C PHE A 1034 -1.56 -25.33 -3.83
N TYR A 1035 -2.78 -25.67 -3.43
CA TYR A 1035 -3.95 -25.61 -4.30
C TYR A 1035 -4.95 -24.51 -3.94
N GLY A 1036 -4.96 -24.10 -2.67
CA GLY A 1036 -5.97 -23.24 -2.07
C GLY A 1036 -5.61 -21.77 -2.01
N THR A 1037 -6.48 -21.00 -1.33
CA THR A 1037 -6.25 -19.57 -1.04
C THR A 1037 -5.77 -19.44 0.40
N ASN A 1038 -4.62 -18.81 0.60
CA ASN A 1038 -4.11 -18.45 1.92
C ASN A 1038 -4.57 -17.02 2.24
N LEU A 1039 -5.28 -16.85 3.35
CA LEU A 1039 -5.88 -15.60 3.82
C LEU A 1039 -5.07 -15.05 5.01
N GLY A 1040 -3.86 -14.55 4.76
CA GLY A 1040 -3.00 -14.01 5.81
C GLY A 1040 -2.25 -15.05 6.63
N ASP A 1041 -1.88 -14.67 7.86
CA ASP A 1041 -1.09 -15.50 8.77
C ASP A 1041 -1.83 -16.77 9.18
N ASN A 1042 -1.33 -17.89 8.65
CA ASN A 1042 -1.78 -19.24 8.96
C ASN A 1042 -3.25 -19.55 8.69
N THR A 1043 -3.99 -18.70 7.97
CA THR A 1043 -5.40 -18.97 7.65
C THR A 1043 -5.52 -19.45 6.20
N ALA A 1044 -6.28 -20.54 5.99
CA ALA A 1044 -6.55 -21.10 4.67
C ALA A 1044 -8.05 -21.15 4.40
N ARG A 1045 -8.43 -21.10 3.12
CA ARG A 1045 -9.82 -21.24 2.68
C ARG A 1045 -10.06 -22.64 2.11
N TYR A 1046 -10.92 -23.43 2.74
CA TYR A 1046 -11.24 -24.82 2.37
C TYR A 1046 -12.48 -24.91 1.48
N LYS A 1047 -12.36 -24.43 0.23
CA LYS A 1047 -13.40 -24.64 -0.78
C LYS A 1047 -13.34 -26.03 -1.39
N LYS A 1048 -14.50 -26.53 -1.81
CA LYS A 1048 -14.65 -27.74 -2.65
C LYS A 1048 -13.56 -27.87 -3.72
N ALA A 1049 -13.40 -26.85 -4.57
CA ALA A 1049 -12.46 -26.86 -5.70
C ALA A 1049 -10.96 -27.00 -5.32
N TYR A 1050 -10.62 -26.80 -4.03
CA TYR A 1050 -9.25 -26.95 -3.54
C TYR A 1050 -9.07 -28.29 -2.82
N ILE A 1051 -10.02 -28.67 -1.96
CA ILE A 1051 -10.04 -29.98 -1.27
C ILE A 1051 -10.05 -31.13 -2.27
N GLU A 1052 -10.80 -30.99 -3.37
CA GLU A 1052 -10.86 -31.95 -4.49
C GLU A 1052 -9.50 -32.26 -5.15
N LYS A 1053 -8.50 -31.39 -4.96
CA LYS A 1053 -7.16 -31.53 -5.55
C LYS A 1053 -6.15 -32.22 -4.62
N ILE A 1054 -6.47 -32.39 -3.33
CA ILE A 1054 -5.54 -33.00 -2.38
C ILE A 1054 -5.25 -34.45 -2.83
N PRO A 1055 -3.98 -34.82 -3.07
CA PRO A 1055 -3.62 -36.20 -3.41
C PRO A 1055 -3.72 -37.11 -2.19
N ILE A 1056 -4.51 -38.18 -2.28
CA ILE A 1056 -4.65 -39.20 -1.24
C ILE A 1056 -3.91 -40.46 -1.65
N ARG A 1057 -2.96 -40.89 -0.83
CA ARG A 1057 -2.29 -42.18 -1.01
C ARG A 1057 -3.03 -43.25 -0.21
N LEU A 1058 -3.42 -44.34 -0.87
CA LEU A 1058 -4.14 -45.44 -0.22
C LEU A 1058 -3.14 -46.45 0.40
N PRO A 1059 -3.24 -46.77 1.71
CA PRO A 1059 -2.43 -47.81 2.33
C PRO A 1059 -3.01 -49.20 2.03
N ASN A 1060 -2.20 -50.25 2.25
CA ASN A 1060 -2.69 -51.64 2.20
C ASN A 1060 -3.63 -51.98 3.36
N ASN A 1061 -3.49 -51.28 4.50
CA ASN A 1061 -4.33 -51.45 5.67
C ASN A 1061 -4.73 -50.07 6.22
N THR A 1062 -6.03 -49.77 6.19
CA THR A 1062 -6.58 -48.50 6.71
C THR A 1062 -6.89 -48.56 8.21
N LYS A 1063 -6.97 -49.76 8.80
CA LYS A 1063 -7.51 -49.96 10.15
C LYS A 1063 -6.78 -49.18 11.26
N PRO A 1064 -5.44 -49.05 11.27
CA PRO A 1064 -4.75 -48.23 12.28
C PRO A 1064 -5.18 -46.77 12.26
N TYR A 1065 -5.36 -46.18 11.07
CA TYR A 1065 -5.82 -44.80 10.92
C TYR A 1065 -7.27 -44.63 11.42
N GLU A 1066 -8.12 -45.62 11.15
CA GLU A 1066 -9.51 -45.63 11.64
C GLU A 1066 -9.58 -45.65 13.17
N ILE A 1067 -8.74 -46.47 13.81
CA ILE A 1067 -8.67 -46.55 15.28
C ILE A 1067 -8.20 -45.21 15.86
N LEU A 1068 -7.19 -44.58 15.25
CA LEU A 1068 -6.72 -43.25 15.68
C LEU A 1068 -7.81 -42.18 15.52
N ALA A 1069 -8.59 -42.23 14.43
CA ALA A 1069 -9.72 -41.33 14.27
C ALA A 1069 -10.76 -41.52 15.38
N ASP A 1070 -11.07 -42.77 15.76
CA ASP A 1070 -11.98 -43.07 16.87
C ASP A 1070 -11.46 -42.48 18.20
N TYR A 1071 -10.17 -42.64 18.49
CA TYR A 1071 -9.55 -42.06 19.69
C TYR A 1071 -9.65 -40.53 19.70
N LEU A 1072 -9.30 -39.90 18.57
CA LEU A 1072 -9.27 -38.43 18.47
C LEU A 1072 -10.69 -37.83 18.49
N LEU A 1073 -11.67 -38.48 17.87
CA LEU A 1073 -13.07 -38.08 17.95
C LEU A 1073 -13.60 -38.21 19.39
N PHE A 1074 -13.27 -39.29 20.09
CA PHE A 1074 -13.69 -39.51 21.48
C PHE A 1074 -13.06 -38.50 22.45
N LEU A 1075 -11.74 -38.34 22.42
CA LEU A 1075 -11.01 -37.46 23.33
C LEU A 1075 -11.34 -35.98 23.12
N ASN A 1076 -11.62 -35.56 21.88
CA ASN A 1076 -11.93 -34.16 21.58
C ASN A 1076 -13.41 -33.80 21.75
N ALA A 1077 -14.30 -34.76 22.01
CA ALA A 1077 -15.74 -34.53 21.97
C ALA A 1077 -16.23 -33.49 23.00
N LYS A 1078 -15.63 -33.45 24.20
CA LYS A 1078 -16.03 -32.54 25.28
C LYS A 1078 -14.97 -31.47 25.51
N GLU A 1079 -15.39 -30.25 25.83
CA GLU A 1079 -14.48 -29.11 26.04
C GLU A 1079 -13.53 -29.32 27.21
N ASP A 1080 -14.05 -29.81 28.33
CA ASP A 1080 -13.27 -30.16 29.52
C ASP A 1080 -12.26 -31.30 29.22
N TRP A 1081 -12.62 -32.24 28.36
CA TRP A 1081 -11.73 -33.34 27.94
C TRP A 1081 -10.60 -32.86 27.04
N ARG A 1082 -10.86 -31.89 26.14
CA ARG A 1082 -9.83 -31.30 25.28
C ARG A 1082 -8.68 -30.70 26.09
N GLU A 1083 -8.99 -30.04 27.21
CA GLU A 1083 -7.94 -29.50 28.09
C GLU A 1083 -7.36 -30.58 29.02
N LYS A 1084 -8.21 -31.44 29.62
CA LYS A 1084 -7.76 -32.49 30.55
C LYS A 1084 -6.84 -33.53 29.89
N TYR A 1085 -7.13 -33.94 28.66
CA TYR A 1085 -6.40 -34.98 27.93
C TYR A 1085 -5.55 -34.41 26.79
N LYS A 1086 -5.20 -33.13 26.86
CA LYS A 1086 -4.44 -32.42 25.83
C LYS A 1086 -3.13 -33.09 25.44
N GLU A 1087 -2.40 -33.64 26.41
CA GLU A 1087 -1.17 -34.40 26.13
C GLU A 1087 -1.44 -35.67 25.32
N LEU A 1088 -2.47 -36.42 25.70
CA LEU A 1088 -2.89 -37.65 25.03
C LEU A 1088 -3.37 -37.37 23.59
N ILE A 1089 -4.17 -36.32 23.41
CA ILE A 1089 -4.63 -35.83 22.11
C ILE A 1089 -3.43 -35.45 21.23
N ASN A 1090 -2.51 -34.63 21.75
CA ASN A 1090 -1.32 -34.22 21.00
C ASN A 1090 -0.44 -35.42 20.63
N PHE A 1091 -0.30 -36.40 21.52
CA PHE A 1091 0.46 -37.61 21.23
C PHE A 1091 -0.15 -38.39 20.05
N PHE A 1092 -1.44 -38.74 20.12
CA PHE A 1092 -2.07 -39.52 19.05
C PHE A 1092 -2.20 -38.74 17.74
N ASP A 1093 -2.43 -37.43 17.79
CA ASP A 1093 -2.61 -36.60 16.58
C ASP A 1093 -1.26 -36.21 15.94
N LYS A 1094 -0.35 -35.59 16.71
CA LYS A 1094 0.88 -34.97 16.18
C LYS A 1094 2.09 -35.87 16.21
N GLU A 1095 2.18 -36.79 17.17
CA GLU A 1095 3.31 -37.74 17.21
C GLU A 1095 3.00 -39.00 16.40
N ILE A 1096 1.82 -39.58 16.59
CA ILE A 1096 1.46 -40.85 15.95
C ILE A 1096 0.83 -40.65 14.57
N ALA A 1097 -0.32 -39.99 14.48
CA ALA A 1097 -1.06 -39.91 13.21
C ALA A 1097 -0.25 -39.17 12.13
N ASP A 1098 0.31 -38.00 12.43
CA ASP A 1098 1.17 -37.27 11.48
C ASP A 1098 2.38 -38.11 11.02
N SER A 1099 3.07 -38.83 11.93
CA SER A 1099 4.19 -39.70 11.55
C SER A 1099 3.77 -40.87 10.66
N LEU A 1100 2.59 -41.46 10.90
CA LEU A 1100 2.04 -42.50 10.03
C LEU A 1100 1.63 -41.97 8.66
N VAL A 1101 1.18 -40.71 8.59
CA VAL A 1101 0.93 -40.04 7.29
C VAL A 1101 2.24 -39.77 6.57
N TYR A 1102 3.27 -39.27 7.25
CA TYR A 1102 4.59 -39.09 6.64
C TYR A 1102 5.18 -40.41 6.14
N GLU A 1103 5.10 -41.48 6.94
CA GLU A 1103 5.52 -42.81 6.51
C GLU A 1103 4.75 -43.26 5.27
N LEU A 1104 3.42 -43.12 5.27
CA LEU A 1104 2.58 -43.49 4.14
C LEU A 1104 3.05 -42.82 2.85
N TYR A 1105 3.27 -41.51 2.87
CA TYR A 1105 3.64 -40.76 1.66
C TYR A 1105 5.13 -40.85 1.30
N PHE A 1106 6.02 -41.04 2.27
CA PHE A 1106 7.47 -40.94 2.08
C PHE A 1106 8.24 -42.23 2.35
N LYS A 1107 7.57 -43.39 2.49
CA LYS A 1107 8.24 -44.68 2.78
C LYS A 1107 9.44 -44.95 1.87
N GLU A 1108 9.35 -44.64 0.58
CA GLU A 1108 10.44 -44.87 -0.40
C GLU A 1108 11.63 -43.91 -0.22
N LYS A 1109 11.44 -42.81 0.51
CA LYS A 1109 12.50 -41.85 0.86
C LYS A 1109 13.05 -42.10 2.26
N LEU A 1110 12.25 -42.72 3.12
CA LEU A 1110 12.58 -42.98 4.52
C LEU A 1110 13.33 -44.31 4.71
N TYR A 1111 13.09 -45.30 3.85
CA TYR A 1111 13.60 -46.66 3.99
C TYR A 1111 14.25 -47.16 2.70
N ASN A 1112 15.45 -47.75 2.81
CA ASN A 1112 16.14 -48.47 1.75
C ASN A 1112 15.96 -49.98 2.03
N GLU A 1113 14.83 -50.53 1.58
CA GLU A 1113 14.32 -51.93 1.64
C GLU A 1113 14.68 -52.85 2.85
N ASP A 1114 13.64 -53.52 3.37
CA ASP A 1114 13.60 -54.51 4.48
C ASP A 1114 13.96 -54.06 5.90
N LYS A 1115 13.06 -53.29 6.54
CA LYS A 1115 12.97 -53.13 8.02
C LYS A 1115 11.53 -52.92 8.49
N GLU A 1116 11.28 -53.18 9.78
CA GLU A 1116 10.03 -52.86 10.49
C GLU A 1116 9.61 -51.39 10.26
N TYR A 1117 8.35 -51.22 9.85
CA TYR A 1117 7.72 -49.92 9.61
C TYR A 1117 7.00 -49.42 10.87
N LEU A 1118 6.85 -48.10 11.02
CA LEU A 1118 6.15 -47.51 12.15
C LEU A 1118 4.70 -48.03 12.23
N LEU A 1119 4.02 -48.14 11.10
CA LEU A 1119 2.66 -48.69 11.02
C LEU A 1119 2.61 -50.11 11.59
N ASN A 1120 3.60 -50.96 11.29
CA ASN A 1120 3.66 -52.33 11.79
C ASN A 1120 3.91 -52.38 13.30
N ALA A 1121 4.85 -51.58 13.81
CA ALA A 1121 5.18 -51.52 15.23
C ALA A 1121 3.99 -51.02 16.07
N ILE A 1122 3.37 -49.91 15.67
CA ILE A 1122 2.21 -49.33 16.36
C ILE A 1122 0.99 -50.26 16.28
N SER A 1123 0.77 -50.94 15.16
CA SER A 1123 -0.38 -51.84 14.98
C SER A 1123 -0.39 -53.02 15.98
N LYS A 1124 0.76 -53.39 16.57
CA LYS A 1124 0.83 -54.42 17.62
C LYS A 1124 0.13 -53.98 18.92
N HIS A 1125 0.08 -52.66 19.15
CA HIS A 1125 -0.42 -52.07 20.40
C HIS A 1125 -1.83 -51.48 20.26
N LEU A 1126 -2.21 -50.99 19.08
CA LEU A 1126 -3.52 -50.36 18.88
C LEU A 1126 -4.70 -51.31 19.16
N LYS A 1127 -5.69 -50.81 19.91
CA LYS A 1127 -6.91 -51.54 20.27
C LYS A 1127 -8.15 -50.76 19.86
N SER A 1128 -9.12 -51.41 19.22
CA SER A 1128 -10.38 -50.71 18.88
C SER A 1128 -11.17 -50.34 20.14
N ILE A 1129 -11.81 -49.18 20.11
CA ILE A 1129 -12.78 -48.74 21.13
C ILE A 1129 -14.20 -48.82 20.57
N ASN A 1130 -15.22 -48.80 21.43
CA ASN A 1130 -16.61 -48.82 21.00
C ASN A 1130 -17.13 -47.39 20.74
N TYR A 1131 -16.48 -46.69 19.80
CA TYR A 1131 -16.77 -45.29 19.49
C TYR A 1131 -18.18 -45.09 18.93
N ASP A 1132 -18.59 -45.90 17.95
CA ASP A 1132 -19.85 -45.67 17.24
C ASP A 1132 -21.07 -45.74 18.18
N ARG A 1133 -21.08 -46.72 19.12
CA ARG A 1133 -22.15 -46.82 20.13
C ARG A 1133 -22.08 -45.70 21.14
N TRP A 1134 -20.88 -45.34 21.59
CA TRP A 1134 -20.69 -44.20 22.50
C TRP A 1134 -21.18 -42.90 21.86
N ALA A 1135 -20.84 -42.64 20.59
CA ALA A 1135 -21.21 -41.44 19.86
C ALA A 1135 -22.74 -41.37 19.64
N GLU A 1136 -23.39 -42.50 19.35
CA GLU A 1136 -24.85 -42.60 19.26
C GLU A 1136 -25.52 -42.13 20.57
N LEU A 1137 -25.09 -42.67 21.72
CA LEU A 1137 -25.65 -42.31 23.03
C LEU A 1137 -25.32 -40.87 23.43
N TYR A 1138 -24.08 -40.45 23.19
CA TYR A 1138 -23.63 -39.08 23.47
C TYR A 1138 -24.49 -38.06 22.72
N TRP A 1139 -24.68 -38.24 21.40
CA TRP A 1139 -25.47 -37.32 20.60
C TRP A 1139 -26.97 -37.45 20.85
N LYS A 1140 -27.49 -38.64 21.17
CA LYS A 1140 -28.87 -38.81 21.62
C LYS A 1140 -29.14 -37.95 22.86
N LYS A 1141 -28.20 -37.94 23.83
CA LYS A 1141 -28.28 -37.07 25.01
C LYS A 1141 -28.24 -35.58 24.66
N GLN A 1142 -27.35 -35.17 23.75
CA GLN A 1142 -27.25 -33.77 23.33
C GLN A 1142 -28.51 -33.28 22.63
N LEU A 1143 -29.10 -34.08 21.73
CA LEU A 1143 -30.24 -33.69 20.90
C LEU A 1143 -31.57 -33.72 21.65
N ASN A 1144 -31.74 -34.65 22.58
CA ASN A 1144 -33.03 -34.92 23.23
C ASN A 1144 -33.08 -34.52 24.72
N ASP A 1145 -31.97 -34.08 25.30
CA ASP A 1145 -31.81 -33.78 26.74
C ASP A 1145 -32.12 -34.97 27.70
N GLU A 1146 -32.51 -36.13 27.19
CA GLU A 1146 -32.93 -37.31 27.96
C GLU A 1146 -32.33 -38.62 27.40
N LEU A 1147 -31.86 -39.47 28.30
CA LEU A 1147 -31.52 -40.87 28.08
C LEU A 1147 -32.28 -41.74 29.09
N THR A 1148 -32.54 -43.00 28.76
CA THR A 1148 -33.04 -43.95 29.78
C THR A 1148 -31.96 -44.23 30.84
N GLU A 1149 -32.32 -44.61 32.07
CA GLU A 1149 -31.35 -44.94 33.13
C GLU A 1149 -30.30 -45.97 32.66
N LYS A 1150 -30.75 -46.98 31.90
CA LYS A 1150 -29.87 -48.00 31.31
C LYS A 1150 -28.89 -47.41 30.28
N GLU A 1151 -29.34 -46.47 29.46
CA GLU A 1151 -28.49 -45.80 28.47
C GLU A 1151 -27.51 -44.82 29.13
N GLU A 1152 -27.89 -44.19 30.24
CA GLU A 1152 -26.97 -43.37 31.02
C GLU A 1152 -25.86 -44.21 31.67
N GLU A 1153 -26.21 -45.38 32.20
CA GLU A 1153 -25.23 -46.31 32.76
C GLU A 1153 -24.32 -46.87 31.66
N GLU A 1154 -24.88 -47.26 30.50
CA GLU A 1154 -24.11 -47.71 29.34
C GLU A 1154 -23.15 -46.62 28.82
N LEU A 1155 -23.60 -45.37 28.72
CA LEU A 1155 -22.77 -44.25 28.30
C LEU A 1155 -21.57 -44.05 29.24
N LYS A 1156 -21.79 -44.09 30.56
CA LYS A 1156 -20.70 -43.97 31.56
C LYS A 1156 -19.72 -45.13 31.46
N GLN A 1157 -20.22 -46.36 31.34
CA GLN A 1157 -19.37 -47.55 31.18
C GLN A 1157 -18.50 -47.47 29.93
N LEU A 1158 -19.08 -47.05 28.80
CA LEU A 1158 -18.36 -46.85 27.55
C LEU A 1158 -17.31 -45.73 27.67
N GLU A 1159 -17.60 -44.66 28.39
CA GLU A 1159 -16.63 -43.58 28.64
C GLU A 1159 -15.42 -44.08 29.43
N GLU A 1160 -15.65 -44.82 30.52
CA GLU A 1160 -14.59 -45.39 31.34
C GLU A 1160 -13.77 -46.45 30.59
N GLU A 1161 -14.44 -47.35 29.87
CA GLU A 1161 -13.80 -48.43 29.12
C GLU A 1161 -12.96 -47.88 27.96
N ASN A 1162 -13.54 -46.99 27.13
CA ASN A 1162 -12.84 -46.41 25.99
C ASN A 1162 -11.62 -45.60 26.47
N LEU A 1163 -11.78 -44.80 27.53
CA LEU A 1163 -10.67 -44.01 28.08
C LEU A 1163 -9.55 -44.91 28.63
N ARG A 1164 -9.90 -45.98 29.37
CA ARG A 1164 -8.92 -46.95 29.87
C ARG A 1164 -8.15 -47.59 28.71
N ILE A 1165 -8.83 -48.05 27.67
CA ILE A 1165 -8.18 -48.66 26.50
C ILE A 1165 -7.21 -47.67 25.85
N ILE A 1166 -7.61 -46.41 25.66
CA ILE A 1166 -6.75 -45.39 25.05
C ILE A 1166 -5.52 -45.11 25.92
N ILE A 1167 -5.68 -45.03 27.24
CA ILE A 1167 -4.57 -44.80 28.17
C ILE A 1167 -3.61 -46.00 28.15
N ASP A 1168 -4.12 -47.24 28.21
CA ASP A 1168 -3.29 -48.44 28.13
C ASP A 1168 -2.46 -48.48 26.83
N VAL A 1169 -3.07 -48.06 25.72
CA VAL A 1169 -2.39 -47.97 24.41
C VAL A 1169 -1.35 -46.87 24.40
N TYR A 1170 -1.63 -45.72 25.01
CA TYR A 1170 -0.66 -44.63 25.15
C TYR A 1170 0.55 -45.06 25.97
N GLU A 1171 0.33 -45.69 27.12
CA GLU A 1171 1.41 -46.18 27.98
C GLU A 1171 2.26 -47.26 27.27
N ALA A 1172 1.62 -48.15 26.50
CA ALA A 1172 2.32 -49.18 25.73
C ALA A 1172 3.20 -48.61 24.60
N ILE A 1173 2.81 -47.47 24.01
CA ILE A 1173 3.51 -46.88 22.86
C ILE A 1173 4.54 -45.83 23.29
N LYS A 1174 4.22 -45.01 24.30
CA LYS A 1174 5.02 -43.85 24.71
C LYS A 1174 6.46 -44.22 25.06
N ASP A 1175 6.64 -45.34 25.75
CA ASP A 1175 7.95 -45.78 26.26
C ASP A 1175 8.58 -46.88 25.38
N ASP A 1176 7.97 -47.22 24.23
CA ASP A 1176 8.51 -48.18 23.28
C ASP A 1176 9.69 -47.56 22.51
N GLU A 1177 10.91 -48.00 22.83
CA GLU A 1177 12.15 -47.48 22.24
C GLU A 1177 12.19 -47.60 20.72
N GLU A 1178 11.60 -48.66 20.16
CA GLU A 1178 11.62 -48.92 18.72
C GLU A 1178 10.71 -47.92 17.99
N ILE A 1179 9.48 -47.74 18.50
CA ILE A 1179 8.52 -46.77 17.97
C ILE A 1179 9.10 -45.36 18.04
N ASN A 1180 9.66 -44.96 19.18
CA ASN A 1180 10.27 -43.65 19.36
C ASN A 1180 11.44 -43.41 18.39
N LYS A 1181 12.26 -44.44 18.15
CA LYS A 1181 13.36 -44.37 17.17
C LYS A 1181 12.84 -44.19 15.75
N LEU A 1182 11.76 -44.88 15.37
CA LEU A 1182 11.13 -44.76 14.05
C LEU A 1182 10.49 -43.37 13.85
N ILE A 1183 9.74 -42.87 14.85
CA ILE A 1183 9.17 -41.51 14.82
C ILE A 1183 10.29 -40.47 14.65
N LYS A 1184 11.35 -40.55 15.47
CA LYS A 1184 12.49 -39.63 15.38
C LYS A 1184 13.15 -39.68 14.00
N LYS A 1185 13.30 -40.87 13.42
CA LYS A 1185 13.83 -41.05 12.06
C LYS A 1185 12.94 -40.35 11.03
N ILE A 1186 11.63 -40.58 11.09
CA ILE A 1186 10.65 -39.96 10.18
C ILE A 1186 10.69 -38.43 10.29
N LYS A 1187 10.56 -37.90 11.51
CA LYS A 1187 10.56 -36.44 11.77
C LYS A 1187 11.91 -35.78 11.47
N SER A 1188 13.02 -36.53 11.49
CA SER A 1188 14.33 -36.01 11.07
C SER A 1188 14.49 -35.83 9.56
N HIS A 1189 13.61 -36.43 8.74
CA HIS A 1189 13.72 -36.34 7.29
C HIS A 1189 13.51 -34.91 6.79
N LYS A 1190 14.32 -34.47 5.81
CA LYS A 1190 14.34 -33.08 5.32
C LYS A 1190 12.96 -32.56 4.91
N TRP A 1191 12.13 -33.39 4.26
CA TRP A 1191 10.80 -32.98 3.82
C TRP A 1191 9.82 -32.87 4.99
N VAL A 1192 9.95 -33.73 6.00
CA VAL A 1192 9.08 -33.67 7.19
C VAL A 1192 9.37 -32.40 7.99
N ARG A 1193 10.65 -32.05 8.17
CA ARG A 1193 11.03 -30.76 8.78
C ARG A 1193 10.40 -29.56 8.05
N ILE A 1194 10.46 -29.54 6.71
CA ILE A 1194 9.82 -28.47 5.92
C ILE A 1194 8.30 -28.39 6.17
N ILE A 1195 7.63 -29.54 6.32
CA ILE A 1195 6.18 -29.60 6.56
C ILE A 1195 5.83 -29.16 7.99
N GLU A 1196 6.65 -29.52 8.99
CA GLU A 1196 6.43 -29.17 10.39
C GLU A 1196 6.71 -27.70 10.69
N GLY A 1197 7.62 -27.07 9.91
CA GLY A 1197 8.04 -25.68 10.06
C GLY A 1197 9.36 -25.59 10.84
#